data_AF-A0AA36IPG9-F1
#
_entry.id   AF-A0AA36IPG9-F1
#
_cell.length_a   1.000
_cell.length_b   1.000
_cell.length_c   1.000
_cell.angle_alpha   90.00
_cell.angle_beta   90.00
_cell.angle_gamma   90.00
#
_symmetry.space_group_name_H-M   'P 1'
#
loop_
_entity.id
_entity.type
_entity.pdbx_description
1 polymer ?
#
loop_
_entity_poly.entity_id
_entity_poly.type
_entity_poly.pdbx_seq_one_letter_code
_entity_poly.pdbx_strand_id
1 'polypeptide(L)'
;MRKAIVLAAALAVGLSSTALAQDSVTVGVSWSNFQEERWKTDEAAIKAALEEAGAEYVSADAQSSSAKQLSDIESLIAQGVDALIILAQDAQAIGPAVQAAADEGIPVVGYDRLIEDARAFYLTFDNIEVGRMQARAVFAAQPTGNYVMIKGSAQDPNADFLRGGQQEVLQEAIDAGDITIVGEAYTDGWLPANAQRNMEQILTANDNNVDAVVASNDGTAGGVVAALTAQGMEGIPVSGQDGDHAALNRVALGTQTVSVWKDARDLGRAAGEIAVAMANGTAMGDIEGAAAWTSPAGTEMTARFLEPVPVTADNLTVVVDAGWIDQAVSDSPALPKAAPGMRNLARTLEIDTRLLGMIGAFIALCLVFHFLTDGRFLTPRNIFNLTIQTVSVGIMATGMVFVIVTRHIDLSVGSLLATCSAMMAMTQTLVTPEWLGLGLNHPLTAPAAIVVGLGTGIVIGAFHGWLIGYLGIPAFIVTLGGLLVWRNVAWYLTNGQTIGPLDGNFQLFGGIGGTLGETWSWVFGLICAAAALYAIWQSRRNKISHDFPVKPLWAEIALGALVTAAILGFIAILNAYQIPERRLERMFEARGEVLPEGFTAGYGLPISVLLLIAVAVTMTIIANRTRLGRYIFATGGNPDAAELSGINTRLLTVKVFIMMGILCAISAVVASSRQTFHSNDIGTLDELRVIAAAVIGGTALAGGVGTIYGAILGALIMQSLQSGMAMVGVDAPFQNIVVGTVLVVAVLIDTIYRKRTGD
;
A
#
# COMPACT_ATOMS: atom_id res chain seq x y z
N MET A 1 -54.49 -4.50 -14.03
CA MET A 1 -53.93 -4.33 -15.39
C MET A 1 -52.63 -3.48 -15.43
N ARG A 2 -51.67 -3.67 -14.51
CA ARG A 2 -50.33 -3.01 -14.59
C ARG A 2 -49.15 -3.88 -14.09
N LYS A 3 -49.36 -5.20 -13.91
CA LYS A 3 -48.31 -6.15 -13.50
C LYS A 3 -48.05 -7.27 -14.53
N ALA A 4 -48.76 -7.26 -15.66
CA ALA A 4 -48.62 -8.28 -16.71
C ALA A 4 -47.80 -7.82 -17.94
N ILE A 5 -47.42 -6.54 -18.02
CA ILE A 5 -46.69 -5.99 -19.18
C ILE A 5 -45.17 -5.97 -18.97
N VAL A 6 -44.69 -6.09 -17.72
CA VAL A 6 -43.25 -6.12 -17.42
C VAL A 6 -42.65 -7.52 -17.62
N LEU A 7 -43.47 -8.58 -17.58
CA LEU A 7 -43.00 -9.96 -17.78
C LEU A 7 -42.87 -10.37 -19.26
N ALA A 8 -43.45 -9.60 -20.19
CA ALA A 8 -43.38 -9.86 -21.62
C ALA A 8 -42.21 -9.15 -22.33
N ALA A 9 -41.54 -8.20 -21.66
CA ALA A 9 -40.36 -7.52 -22.19
C ALA A 9 -39.03 -8.22 -21.83
N ALA A 10 -39.05 -9.21 -20.94
CA ALA A 10 -37.88 -10.00 -20.54
C ALA A 10 -37.72 -11.32 -21.32
N LEU A 11 -38.64 -11.63 -22.25
CA LEU A 11 -38.69 -12.89 -23.00
C LEU A 11 -38.62 -12.72 -24.53
N ALA A 12 -38.29 -11.52 -25.01
CA ALA A 12 -38.24 -11.19 -26.45
C ALA A 12 -36.88 -10.62 -26.91
N VAL A 13 -35.78 -11.06 -26.28
CA VAL A 13 -34.41 -10.85 -26.79
C VAL A 13 -33.73 -12.19 -27.15
N GLY A 14 -34.33 -13.33 -26.81
CA GLY A 14 -33.92 -14.62 -27.35
C GLY A 14 -34.65 -14.88 -28.67
N LEU A 15 -34.05 -14.51 -29.80
CA LEU A 15 -34.20 -15.08 -31.15
C LEU A 15 -33.63 -14.09 -32.18
N SER A 16 -32.30 -13.94 -32.17
CA SER A 16 -31.56 -13.40 -33.31
C SER A 16 -30.87 -14.58 -33.99
N SER A 17 -31.36 -14.90 -35.18
CA SER A 17 -30.67 -15.61 -36.27
C SER A 17 -29.54 -16.56 -35.86
N THR A 18 -29.83 -17.86 -35.85
CA THR A 18 -28.84 -18.90 -36.14
C THR A 18 -28.37 -18.74 -37.59
N ALA A 19 -27.50 -17.76 -37.82
CA ALA A 19 -26.51 -17.86 -38.87
C ALA A 19 -25.49 -18.88 -38.37
N LEU A 20 -25.13 -19.83 -39.23
CA LEU A 20 -24.07 -20.80 -38.96
C LEU A 20 -22.78 -20.00 -38.72
N ALA A 21 -22.46 -19.74 -37.45
CA ALA A 21 -21.19 -19.19 -37.04
C ALA A 21 -20.14 -20.28 -37.34
N GLN A 22 -19.18 -19.91 -38.16
CA GLN A 22 -17.91 -20.61 -38.22
C GLN A 22 -17.30 -20.41 -36.83
N ASP A 23 -17.09 -21.48 -36.06
CA ASP A 23 -16.54 -21.39 -34.70
C ASP A 23 -15.21 -20.60 -34.79
N SER A 24 -15.19 -19.39 -34.22
CA SER A 24 -14.01 -18.53 -34.20
C SER A 24 -13.02 -19.10 -33.20
N VAL A 25 -11.77 -19.28 -33.64
CA VAL A 25 -10.66 -19.75 -32.78
C VAL A 25 -10.56 -18.86 -31.55
N THR A 26 -10.55 -19.45 -30.35
CA THR A 26 -10.39 -18.73 -29.08
C THR A 26 -9.00 -18.98 -28.52
N VAL A 27 -8.20 -17.93 -28.35
CA VAL A 27 -6.84 -18.04 -27.79
C VAL A 27 -6.84 -17.56 -26.34
N GLY A 28 -6.41 -18.45 -25.44
CA GLY A 28 -6.21 -18.16 -24.03
C GLY A 28 -4.80 -17.64 -23.76
N VAL A 29 -4.67 -16.51 -23.06
CA VAL A 29 -3.36 -15.92 -22.72
C VAL A 29 -3.16 -15.89 -21.21
N SER A 30 -2.15 -16.61 -20.73
CA SER A 30 -1.73 -16.64 -19.33
C SER A 30 -0.55 -15.70 -19.10
N TRP A 31 -0.82 -14.56 -18.48
CA TRP A 31 0.19 -13.57 -18.12
C TRP A 31 0.79 -13.87 -16.75
N SER A 32 2.10 -13.69 -16.61
CA SER A 32 2.76 -13.79 -15.30
C SER A 32 2.39 -12.61 -14.38
N ASN A 33 2.39 -11.38 -14.92
CA ASN A 33 2.01 -10.12 -14.24
C ASN A 33 1.87 -8.97 -15.27
N PHE A 34 1.38 -7.81 -14.83
CA PHE A 34 1.34 -6.54 -15.61
C PHE A 34 2.09 -5.37 -14.92
N GLN A 35 3.05 -5.68 -14.04
CA GLN A 35 3.86 -4.69 -13.34
C GLN A 35 4.92 -4.09 -14.26
N GLU A 36 5.51 -4.90 -15.13
CA GLU A 36 6.44 -4.45 -16.19
C GLU A 36 5.65 -3.72 -17.30
N GLU A 37 6.22 -2.63 -17.84
CA GLU A 37 5.56 -1.78 -18.85
C GLU A 37 5.29 -2.56 -20.14
N ARG A 38 6.30 -3.33 -20.57
CA ARG A 38 6.32 -4.12 -21.80
C ARG A 38 5.07 -5.00 -22.00
N TRP A 39 4.62 -5.75 -20.98
CA TRP A 39 3.54 -6.73 -21.13
C TRP A 39 2.20 -6.16 -21.62
N LYS A 40 1.93 -4.86 -21.39
CA LYS A 40 0.73 -4.21 -21.92
C LYS A 40 0.82 -3.96 -23.42
N THR A 41 2.03 -3.68 -23.90
CA THR A 41 2.29 -3.50 -25.32
C THR A 41 2.24 -4.84 -26.04
N ASP A 42 2.83 -5.89 -25.45
CA ASP A 42 2.70 -7.26 -25.96
C ASP A 42 1.22 -7.70 -26.02
N GLU A 43 0.44 -7.43 -24.97
CA GLU A 43 -1.00 -7.75 -24.94
C GLU A 43 -1.77 -7.04 -26.06
N ALA A 44 -1.52 -5.76 -26.27
CA ALA A 44 -2.18 -4.99 -27.32
C ALA A 44 -1.85 -5.55 -28.72
N ALA A 45 -0.60 -5.96 -28.94
CA ALA A 45 -0.17 -6.55 -30.20
C ALA A 45 -0.74 -7.95 -30.42
N ILE A 46 -0.81 -8.80 -29.38
CA ILE A 46 -1.49 -10.10 -29.44
C ILE A 46 -2.97 -9.89 -29.81
N LYS A 47 -3.67 -8.99 -29.11
CA LYS A 47 -5.08 -8.68 -29.40
C LYS A 47 -5.28 -8.24 -30.85
N ALA A 48 -4.42 -7.35 -31.37
CA ALA A 48 -4.51 -6.89 -32.74
C ALA A 48 -4.31 -8.02 -33.76
N ALA A 49 -3.33 -8.90 -33.54
CA ALA A 49 -3.09 -10.06 -34.42
C ALA A 49 -4.24 -11.07 -34.38
N LEU A 50 -4.83 -11.31 -33.21
CA LEU A 50 -6.00 -12.18 -33.07
C LEU A 50 -7.23 -11.56 -33.74
N GLU A 51 -7.45 -10.26 -33.58
CA GLU A 51 -8.56 -9.54 -34.24
C GLU A 51 -8.44 -9.60 -35.77
N GLU A 52 -7.23 -9.39 -36.31
CA GLU A 52 -6.96 -9.51 -37.75
C GLU A 52 -7.22 -10.93 -38.29
N ALA A 53 -6.96 -11.94 -37.47
CA ALA A 53 -7.23 -13.34 -37.79
C ALA A 53 -8.68 -13.78 -37.54
N GLY A 54 -9.54 -12.91 -37.00
CA GLY A 54 -10.92 -13.25 -36.62
C GLY A 54 -11.03 -14.19 -35.42
N ALA A 55 -10.01 -14.22 -34.56
CA ALA A 55 -9.94 -15.04 -33.35
C ALA A 55 -10.37 -14.26 -32.09
N GLU A 56 -10.90 -14.96 -31.10
CA GLU A 56 -11.27 -14.39 -29.80
C GLU A 56 -10.10 -14.42 -28.81
N TYR A 57 -10.01 -13.38 -27.98
CA TYR A 57 -8.99 -13.25 -26.93
C TYR A 57 -9.62 -13.43 -25.55
N VAL A 58 -9.07 -14.37 -24.77
CA VAL A 58 -9.39 -14.54 -23.34
C VAL A 58 -8.08 -14.57 -22.56
N SER A 59 -8.03 -13.96 -21.38
CA SER A 59 -6.78 -13.91 -20.61
C SER A 59 -6.96 -14.00 -19.12
N ALA A 60 -5.88 -14.39 -18.44
CA ALA A 60 -5.76 -14.33 -17.00
C ALA A 60 -4.39 -13.75 -16.59
N ASP A 61 -4.37 -13.02 -15.47
CA ASP A 61 -3.18 -12.43 -14.86
C ASP A 61 -2.83 -13.16 -13.57
N ALA A 62 -1.68 -13.84 -13.54
CA ALA A 62 -1.22 -14.61 -12.40
C ALA A 62 -0.75 -13.76 -11.22
N GLN A 63 -0.60 -12.44 -11.38
CA GLN A 63 -0.20 -11.52 -10.31
C GLN A 63 1.07 -11.96 -9.57
N SER A 64 2.05 -12.44 -10.34
CA SER A 64 3.32 -12.99 -9.85
C SER A 64 3.21 -14.26 -8.98
N SER A 65 2.10 -15.00 -9.05
CA SER A 65 1.89 -16.25 -8.31
C SER A 65 1.82 -17.46 -9.24
N SER A 66 2.80 -18.37 -9.14
CA SER A 66 2.82 -19.60 -9.93
C SER A 66 1.62 -20.51 -9.64
N ALA A 67 1.19 -20.57 -8.37
CA ALA A 67 0.00 -21.35 -7.98
C ALA A 67 -1.28 -20.77 -8.59
N LYS A 68 -1.40 -19.44 -8.60
CA LYS A 68 -2.52 -18.77 -9.27
C LYS A 68 -2.47 -19.02 -10.78
N GLN A 69 -1.28 -18.95 -11.38
CA GLN A 69 -1.10 -19.19 -12.82
C GLN A 69 -1.61 -20.57 -13.25
N LEU A 70 -1.34 -21.62 -12.46
CA LEU A 70 -1.88 -22.95 -12.74
C LEU A 70 -3.40 -22.98 -12.73
N SER A 71 -4.04 -22.42 -11.68
CA SER A 71 -5.51 -22.36 -11.61
C SER A 71 -6.15 -21.49 -12.71
N ASP A 72 -5.46 -20.43 -13.11
CA ASP A 72 -5.88 -19.54 -14.18
C ASP A 72 -5.86 -20.27 -15.53
N ILE A 73 -4.81 -21.05 -15.80
CA ILE A 73 -4.71 -21.86 -17.04
C ILE A 73 -5.76 -22.97 -17.05
N GLU A 74 -5.99 -23.66 -15.94
CA GLU A 74 -7.10 -24.63 -15.83
C GLU A 74 -8.45 -23.96 -16.15
N SER A 75 -8.66 -22.73 -15.69
CA SER A 75 -9.87 -21.95 -16.02
C SER A 75 -9.93 -21.56 -17.50
N LEU A 76 -8.81 -21.29 -18.16
CA LEU A 76 -8.77 -21.02 -19.62
C LEU A 76 -9.10 -22.29 -20.40
N ILE A 77 -8.50 -23.43 -20.04
CA ILE A 77 -8.79 -24.75 -20.64
C ILE A 77 -10.28 -25.08 -20.46
N ALA A 78 -10.84 -24.89 -19.27
CA ALA A 78 -12.25 -25.14 -18.99
C ALA A 78 -13.22 -24.21 -19.76
N GLN A 79 -12.75 -23.06 -20.24
CA GLN A 79 -13.51 -22.16 -21.12
C GLN A 79 -13.51 -22.62 -22.58
N GLY A 80 -12.76 -23.67 -22.93
CA GLY A 80 -12.72 -24.23 -24.28
C GLY A 80 -11.85 -23.44 -25.25
N VAL A 81 -10.72 -22.91 -24.79
CA VAL A 81 -9.74 -22.25 -25.67
C VAL A 81 -9.09 -23.27 -26.63
N ASP A 82 -8.83 -22.86 -27.87
CA ASP A 82 -8.25 -23.67 -28.93
C ASP A 82 -6.71 -23.61 -28.98
N ALA A 83 -6.10 -22.61 -28.34
CA ALA A 83 -4.65 -22.50 -28.13
C ALA A 83 -4.35 -21.71 -26.85
N LEU A 84 -3.17 -21.94 -26.28
CA LEU A 84 -2.66 -21.21 -25.12
C LEU A 84 -1.36 -20.46 -25.45
N ILE A 85 -1.28 -19.19 -25.05
CA ILE A 85 -0.04 -18.41 -24.98
C ILE A 85 0.30 -18.27 -23.49
N ILE A 86 1.48 -18.72 -23.09
CA ILE A 86 1.88 -18.75 -21.66
C ILE A 86 3.17 -17.97 -21.46
N LEU A 87 3.08 -16.84 -20.76
CA LEU A 87 4.23 -16.17 -20.15
C LEU A 87 4.45 -16.76 -18.76
N ALA A 88 5.35 -17.74 -18.63
CA ALA A 88 5.54 -18.46 -17.37
C ALA A 88 6.09 -17.54 -16.25
N GLN A 89 5.48 -17.58 -15.06
CA GLN A 89 6.01 -16.93 -13.86
C GLN A 89 7.23 -17.68 -13.31
N ASP A 90 7.21 -19.01 -13.41
CA ASP A 90 8.25 -19.90 -12.92
C ASP A 90 8.35 -21.10 -13.88
N ALA A 91 9.52 -21.27 -14.49
CA ALA A 91 9.74 -22.29 -15.50
C ALA A 91 9.64 -23.73 -14.94
N GLN A 92 9.90 -23.94 -13.65
CA GLN A 92 9.81 -25.27 -13.02
C GLN A 92 8.39 -25.59 -12.57
N ALA A 93 7.62 -24.58 -12.17
CA ALA A 93 6.26 -24.77 -11.66
C ALA A 93 5.20 -24.92 -12.77
N ILE A 94 5.48 -24.50 -14.00
CA ILE A 94 4.48 -24.42 -15.08
C ILE A 94 4.18 -25.76 -15.79
N GLY A 95 5.02 -26.78 -15.59
CA GLY A 95 4.90 -28.09 -16.25
C GLY A 95 3.50 -28.75 -16.16
N PRO A 96 2.80 -28.76 -15.00
CA PRO A 96 1.45 -29.30 -14.90
C PRO A 96 0.43 -28.62 -15.83
N ALA A 97 0.58 -27.33 -16.12
CA ALA A 97 -0.31 -26.62 -17.05
C ALA A 97 -0.09 -27.05 -18.51
N VAL A 98 1.17 -27.28 -18.91
CA VAL A 98 1.48 -27.84 -20.25
C VAL A 98 0.93 -29.25 -20.38
N GLN A 99 1.02 -30.06 -19.32
CA GLN A 99 0.41 -31.39 -19.29
C GLN A 99 -1.11 -31.31 -19.46
N ALA A 100 -1.79 -30.46 -18.70
CA ALA A 100 -3.24 -30.31 -18.79
C ALA A 100 -3.71 -29.86 -20.18
N ALA A 101 -2.98 -28.93 -20.80
CA ALA A 101 -3.24 -28.51 -22.18
C ALA A 101 -3.05 -29.66 -23.18
N ALA A 102 -1.97 -30.44 -23.03
CA ALA A 102 -1.70 -31.59 -23.89
C ALA A 102 -2.76 -32.70 -23.76
N ASP A 103 -3.29 -32.93 -22.55
CA ASP A 103 -4.34 -33.92 -22.30
C ASP A 103 -5.65 -33.57 -23.03
N GLU A 104 -5.92 -32.28 -23.24
CA GLU A 104 -7.07 -31.76 -24.00
C GLU A 104 -6.73 -31.47 -25.48
N GLY A 105 -5.49 -31.74 -25.91
CA GLY A 105 -5.04 -31.50 -27.29
C GLY A 105 -4.85 -30.02 -27.64
N ILE A 106 -4.72 -29.13 -26.65
CA ILE A 106 -4.58 -27.69 -26.84
C ILE A 106 -3.09 -27.33 -27.08
N PRO A 107 -2.72 -26.75 -28.23
CA PRO A 107 -1.37 -26.27 -28.49
C PRO A 107 -0.92 -25.16 -27.53
N VAL A 108 0.36 -25.18 -27.13
CA VAL A 108 0.96 -24.20 -26.21
C VAL A 108 2.09 -23.44 -26.89
N VAL A 109 2.04 -22.11 -26.82
CA VAL A 109 3.12 -21.18 -27.14
C VAL A 109 3.73 -20.66 -25.84
N GLY A 110 4.95 -21.09 -25.52
CA GLY A 110 5.79 -20.50 -24.49
C GLY A 110 6.28 -19.12 -24.94
N TYR A 111 5.79 -18.08 -24.28
CA TYR A 111 5.96 -16.69 -24.68
C TYR A 111 7.03 -15.98 -23.86
N ASP A 112 8.07 -15.49 -24.53
CA ASP A 112 9.25 -14.76 -24.02
C ASP A 112 10.13 -15.57 -23.04
N ARG A 113 9.52 -16.13 -21.99
CA ARG A 113 10.17 -16.97 -20.96
C ARG A 113 10.10 -18.44 -21.34
N LEU A 114 11.23 -19.12 -21.21
CA LEU A 114 11.37 -20.52 -21.57
C LEU A 114 10.50 -21.42 -20.68
N ILE A 115 9.71 -22.28 -21.32
CA ILE A 115 9.03 -23.41 -20.68
C ILE A 115 9.77 -24.67 -21.13
N GLU A 116 10.36 -25.39 -20.20
CA GLU A 116 11.25 -26.52 -20.47
C GLU A 116 10.47 -27.80 -20.85
N ASP A 117 9.74 -27.78 -21.97
CA ASP A 117 8.89 -28.89 -22.44
C ASP A 117 8.78 -28.91 -23.97
N ALA A 118 9.15 -30.01 -24.62
CA ALA A 118 9.13 -30.16 -26.08
C ALA A 118 7.73 -30.02 -26.72
N ARG A 119 6.66 -30.05 -25.92
CA ARG A 119 5.27 -29.83 -26.37
C ARG A 119 4.90 -28.35 -26.46
N ALA A 120 5.74 -27.44 -25.97
CA ALA A 120 5.53 -26.00 -26.10
C ALA A 120 6.39 -25.43 -27.24
N PHE A 121 5.80 -24.59 -28.08
CA PHE A 121 6.55 -23.78 -29.04
C PHE A 121 7.23 -22.62 -28.30
N TYR A 122 8.53 -22.40 -28.47
CA TYR A 122 9.23 -21.31 -27.79
C TYR A 122 9.37 -20.08 -28.69
N LEU A 123 8.72 -18.97 -28.31
CA LEU A 123 8.83 -17.69 -29.03
C LEU A 123 9.48 -16.65 -28.11
N THR A 124 10.62 -16.10 -28.53
CA THR A 124 11.34 -15.07 -27.76
C THR A 124 12.24 -14.21 -28.64
N PHE A 125 13.01 -13.31 -28.04
CA PHE A 125 14.18 -12.70 -28.68
C PHE A 125 15.45 -13.51 -28.36
N ASP A 126 16.54 -13.30 -29.11
CA ASP A 126 17.84 -13.88 -28.75
C ASP A 126 18.38 -13.27 -27.45
N ASN A 127 17.99 -13.85 -26.31
CA ASN A 127 18.32 -13.36 -24.97
C ASN A 127 19.83 -13.42 -24.66
N ILE A 128 20.58 -14.33 -25.30
CA ILE A 128 22.03 -14.37 -25.13
C ILE A 128 22.64 -13.16 -25.83
N GLU A 129 22.21 -12.88 -27.07
CA GLU A 129 22.68 -11.69 -27.80
C GLU A 129 22.28 -10.40 -27.10
N VAL A 130 21.10 -10.32 -26.47
CA VAL A 130 20.75 -9.17 -25.62
C VAL A 130 21.80 -8.97 -24.51
N GLY A 131 22.18 -10.03 -23.81
CA GLY A 131 23.21 -9.99 -22.78
C GLY A 131 24.56 -9.51 -23.33
N ARG A 132 24.93 -9.97 -24.53
CA ARG A 132 26.15 -9.50 -25.21
C ARG A 132 26.06 -8.01 -25.55
N MET A 133 24.93 -7.54 -26.08
CA MET A 133 24.72 -6.13 -26.44
C MET A 133 24.78 -5.21 -25.22
N GLN A 134 24.18 -5.61 -24.09
CA GLN A 134 24.28 -4.89 -22.81
C GLN A 134 25.73 -4.74 -22.37
N ALA A 135 26.47 -5.84 -22.31
CA ALA A 135 27.86 -5.84 -21.89
C ALA A 135 28.76 -5.07 -22.85
N ARG A 136 28.58 -5.21 -24.18
CA ARG A 136 29.38 -4.48 -25.18
C ARG A 136 29.25 -2.97 -25.02
N ALA A 137 28.03 -2.47 -24.81
CA ALA A 137 27.79 -1.04 -24.67
C ALA A 137 28.41 -0.47 -23.39
N VAL A 138 28.26 -1.19 -22.27
CA VAL A 138 28.86 -0.79 -20.98
C VAL A 138 30.38 -0.88 -21.03
N PHE A 139 30.94 -1.95 -21.62
CA PHE A 139 32.38 -2.14 -21.80
C PHE A 139 33.01 -1.08 -22.72
N ALA A 140 32.34 -0.73 -23.81
CA ALA A 140 32.80 0.36 -24.68
C ALA A 140 32.85 1.71 -23.95
N ALA A 141 31.92 1.95 -23.02
CA ALA A 141 31.89 3.16 -22.20
C ALA A 141 32.91 3.13 -21.05
N GLN A 142 33.23 1.96 -20.48
CA GLN A 142 34.16 1.78 -19.37
C GLN A 142 35.03 0.51 -19.54
N PRO A 143 36.16 0.55 -20.26
CA PRO A 143 36.93 -0.66 -20.52
C PRO A 143 37.61 -1.29 -19.30
N THR A 144 37.76 -0.53 -18.21
CA THR A 144 38.48 -0.96 -16.99
C THR A 144 37.74 -0.54 -15.73
N GLY A 145 37.85 -1.29 -14.64
CA GLY A 145 37.38 -0.89 -13.32
C GLY A 145 36.47 -1.88 -12.62
N ASN A 146 35.74 -1.39 -11.63
CA ASN A 146 34.87 -2.17 -10.76
C ASN A 146 33.45 -2.25 -11.30
N TYR A 147 33.05 -3.46 -11.67
CA TYR A 147 31.77 -3.75 -12.29
C TYR A 147 30.79 -4.37 -11.29
N VAL A 148 29.52 -4.00 -11.42
CA VAL A 148 28.41 -4.61 -10.70
C VAL A 148 27.47 -5.30 -11.67
N MET A 149 27.05 -6.52 -11.34
CA MET A 149 26.08 -7.30 -12.12
C MET A 149 24.73 -7.32 -11.42
N ILE A 150 23.72 -6.65 -11.99
CA ILE A 150 22.34 -6.67 -11.48
C ILE A 150 21.50 -7.55 -12.40
N LYS A 151 21.31 -8.79 -11.96
CA LYS A 151 20.56 -9.81 -12.71
C LYS A 151 19.05 -9.66 -12.53
N GLY A 152 18.31 -10.36 -13.39
CA GLY A 152 16.87 -10.54 -13.28
C GLY A 152 16.44 -11.47 -12.15
N SER A 153 15.24 -12.06 -12.28
CA SER A 153 14.72 -13.02 -11.29
C SER A 153 15.40 -14.37 -11.42
N ALA A 154 15.73 -15.01 -10.29
CA ALA A 154 16.36 -16.33 -10.29
C ALA A 154 15.44 -17.48 -10.75
N GLN A 155 14.13 -17.24 -10.83
CA GLN A 155 13.13 -18.18 -11.31
C GLN A 155 12.87 -18.06 -12.83
N ASP A 156 13.50 -17.06 -13.46
CA ASP A 156 13.37 -16.79 -14.89
C ASP A 156 14.68 -17.20 -15.60
N PRO A 157 14.64 -18.25 -16.44
CA PRO A 157 15.82 -18.70 -17.20
C PRO A 157 16.45 -17.60 -18.05
N ASN A 158 15.68 -16.60 -18.50
CA ASN A 158 16.21 -15.51 -19.31
C ASN A 158 17.25 -14.69 -18.54
N ALA A 159 17.16 -14.59 -17.20
CA ALA A 159 18.15 -13.90 -16.39
C ALA A 159 19.55 -14.54 -16.54
N ASP A 160 19.61 -15.86 -16.65
CA ASP A 160 20.86 -16.59 -16.83
C ASP A 160 21.36 -16.56 -18.28
N PHE A 161 20.47 -16.54 -19.28
CA PHE A 161 20.86 -16.32 -20.68
C PHE A 161 21.52 -14.95 -20.88
N LEU A 162 20.92 -13.91 -20.30
CA LEU A 162 21.47 -12.56 -20.30
C LEU A 162 22.83 -12.54 -19.60
N ARG A 163 22.91 -13.11 -18.40
CA ARG A 163 24.16 -13.16 -17.63
C ARG A 163 25.27 -13.94 -18.35
N GLY A 164 24.92 -15.02 -19.04
CA GLY A 164 25.83 -15.80 -19.87
C GLY A 164 26.38 -14.98 -21.04
N GLY A 165 25.51 -14.33 -21.81
CA GLY A 165 25.92 -13.43 -22.89
C GLY A 165 26.77 -12.25 -22.40
N GLN A 166 26.43 -11.69 -21.24
CA GLN A 166 27.25 -10.65 -20.59
C GLN A 166 28.64 -11.19 -20.22
N GLN A 167 28.73 -12.42 -19.69
CA GLN A 167 29.99 -13.06 -19.34
C GLN A 167 30.88 -13.25 -20.57
N GLU A 168 30.33 -13.72 -21.69
CA GLU A 168 31.08 -13.96 -22.94
C GLU A 168 31.83 -12.70 -23.41
N VAL A 169 31.21 -11.52 -23.25
CA VAL A 169 31.82 -10.25 -23.66
C VAL A 169 32.86 -9.76 -22.67
N LEU A 170 32.63 -9.94 -21.36
CA LEU A 170 33.49 -9.39 -20.32
C LEU A 170 34.64 -10.33 -19.91
N GLN A 171 34.58 -11.61 -20.27
CA GLN A 171 35.50 -12.65 -19.78
C GLN A 171 36.98 -12.31 -20.03
N GLU A 172 37.33 -11.85 -21.24
CA GLU A 172 38.72 -11.54 -21.59
C GLU A 172 39.29 -10.41 -20.72
N ALA A 173 38.50 -9.35 -20.48
CA ALA A 173 38.89 -8.23 -19.63
C ALA A 173 38.94 -8.60 -18.13
N ILE A 174 38.08 -9.53 -17.69
CA ILE A 174 38.14 -10.09 -16.34
C ILE A 174 39.41 -10.92 -16.15
N ASP A 175 39.73 -11.79 -17.12
CA ASP A 175 40.91 -12.65 -17.08
C ASP A 175 42.22 -11.84 -17.15
N ALA A 176 42.21 -10.73 -17.88
CA ALA A 176 43.32 -9.77 -17.94
C ALA A 176 43.48 -8.94 -16.65
N GLY A 177 42.47 -8.91 -15.78
CA GLY A 177 42.43 -8.10 -14.57
C GLY A 177 42.04 -6.63 -14.81
N ASP A 178 41.61 -6.29 -16.03
CA ASP A 178 41.13 -4.95 -16.39
C ASP A 178 39.76 -4.66 -15.76
N ILE A 179 38.91 -5.69 -15.60
CA ILE A 179 37.61 -5.61 -14.92
C ILE A 179 37.60 -6.47 -13.67
N THR A 180 37.10 -5.92 -12.57
CA THR A 180 36.80 -6.67 -11.34
C THR A 180 35.30 -6.63 -11.05
N ILE A 181 34.66 -7.80 -10.95
CA ILE A 181 33.25 -7.85 -10.50
C ILE A 181 33.21 -7.70 -8.98
N VAL A 182 32.76 -6.54 -8.49
CA VAL A 182 32.73 -6.19 -7.05
C VAL A 182 31.39 -6.50 -6.37
N GLY A 183 30.38 -6.87 -7.15
CA GLY A 183 29.09 -7.29 -6.63
C GLY A 183 28.20 -7.89 -7.71
N GLU A 184 27.44 -8.92 -7.35
CA GLU A 184 26.46 -9.55 -8.23
C GLU A 184 25.24 -9.97 -7.41
N ALA A 185 24.03 -9.66 -7.90
CA ALA A 185 22.79 -10.00 -7.22
C ALA A 185 21.66 -10.33 -8.22
N TYR A 186 20.86 -11.36 -7.91
CA TYR A 186 19.55 -11.55 -8.54
C TYR A 186 18.55 -10.52 -7.99
N THR A 187 17.64 -10.10 -8.85
CA THR A 187 16.57 -9.17 -8.51
C THR A 187 15.23 -9.90 -8.55
N ASP A 188 14.74 -10.27 -7.38
CA ASP A 188 13.47 -10.99 -7.23
C ASP A 188 12.33 -10.26 -7.95
N GLY A 189 11.68 -10.97 -8.87
CA GLY A 189 10.54 -10.50 -9.65
C GLY A 189 10.85 -9.36 -10.61
N TRP A 190 12.13 -9.13 -10.96
CA TRP A 190 12.56 -8.01 -11.81
C TRP A 190 12.20 -6.62 -11.24
N LEU A 191 11.94 -6.52 -9.92
CA LEU A 191 11.39 -5.32 -9.31
C LEU A 191 12.42 -4.18 -9.19
N PRO A 192 12.12 -2.96 -9.68
CA PRO A 192 13.02 -1.79 -9.57
C PRO A 192 13.44 -1.50 -8.12
N ALA A 193 12.53 -1.60 -7.16
CA ALA A 193 12.81 -1.36 -5.75
C ALA A 193 13.79 -2.39 -5.15
N ASN A 194 13.78 -3.63 -5.64
CA ASN A 194 14.74 -4.64 -5.23
C ASN A 194 16.11 -4.39 -5.87
N ALA A 195 16.15 -4.01 -7.16
CA ALA A 195 17.39 -3.62 -7.82
C ALA A 195 18.04 -2.41 -7.14
N GLN A 196 17.25 -1.40 -6.76
CA GLN A 196 17.73 -0.25 -6.00
C GLN A 196 18.36 -0.69 -4.67
N ARG A 197 17.67 -1.53 -3.91
CA ARG A 197 18.19 -2.04 -2.62
C ARG A 197 19.47 -2.87 -2.81
N ASN A 198 19.52 -3.74 -3.81
CA ASN A 198 20.70 -4.54 -4.15
C ASN A 198 21.87 -3.61 -4.47
N MET A 199 21.64 -2.59 -5.29
CA MET A 199 22.65 -1.61 -5.65
C MET A 199 23.13 -0.80 -4.43
N GLU A 200 22.23 -0.31 -3.58
CA GLU A 200 22.56 0.41 -2.34
C GLU A 200 23.45 -0.42 -1.41
N GLN A 201 23.15 -1.73 -1.29
CA GLN A 201 23.97 -2.65 -0.50
C GLN A 201 25.37 -2.86 -1.09
N ILE A 202 25.46 -3.03 -2.42
CA ILE A 202 26.73 -3.23 -3.12
C ILE A 202 27.57 -1.95 -3.08
N LEU A 203 26.96 -0.77 -3.26
CA LEU A 203 27.63 0.52 -3.12
C LEU A 203 28.19 0.70 -1.70
N THR A 204 27.39 0.39 -0.68
CA THR A 204 27.83 0.45 0.72
C THR A 204 28.98 -0.52 1.00
N ALA A 205 28.91 -1.74 0.48
CA ALA A 205 29.93 -2.77 0.70
C ALA A 205 31.28 -2.45 0.03
N ASN A 206 31.26 -1.62 -1.02
CA ASN A 206 32.41 -1.24 -1.80
C ASN A 206 32.83 0.22 -1.61
N ASP A 207 32.32 0.92 -0.59
CA ASP A 207 32.60 2.34 -0.33
C ASP A 207 32.40 3.22 -1.59
N ASN A 208 31.32 2.98 -2.33
CA ASN A 208 30.98 3.62 -3.60
C ASN A 208 32.03 3.43 -4.71
N ASN A 209 32.97 2.49 -4.58
CA ASN A 209 33.99 2.20 -5.59
C ASN A 209 33.45 1.29 -6.71
N VAL A 210 32.52 1.85 -7.50
CA VAL A 210 31.89 1.18 -8.65
C VAL A 210 32.04 2.08 -9.87
N ASP A 211 32.47 1.49 -10.99
CA ASP A 211 32.79 2.19 -12.24
C ASP A 211 31.79 1.91 -13.37
N ALA A 212 31.06 0.79 -13.29
CA ALA A 212 30.02 0.41 -14.25
C ALA A 212 29.02 -0.58 -13.65
N VAL A 213 27.78 -0.58 -14.17
CA VAL A 213 26.73 -1.53 -13.77
C VAL A 213 26.11 -2.18 -15.00
N VAL A 214 26.14 -3.51 -15.04
CA VAL A 214 25.44 -4.30 -16.06
C VAL A 214 24.12 -4.76 -15.46
N ALA A 215 23.06 -3.97 -15.68
CA ALA A 215 21.69 -4.32 -15.28
C ALA A 215 20.95 -5.01 -16.43
N SER A 216 20.19 -6.06 -16.09
CA SER A 216 19.59 -6.97 -17.07
C SER A 216 18.31 -6.45 -17.75
N ASN A 217 17.62 -5.44 -17.21
CA ASN A 217 16.50 -4.78 -17.91
C ASN A 217 16.29 -3.32 -17.47
N ASP A 218 15.36 -2.62 -18.12
CA ASP A 218 15.11 -1.19 -17.90
C ASP A 218 14.47 -0.87 -16.54
N GLY A 219 13.64 -1.78 -16.01
CA GLY A 219 13.09 -1.66 -14.65
C GLY A 219 14.19 -1.72 -13.59
N THR A 220 15.06 -2.74 -13.66
CA THR A 220 16.19 -2.88 -12.72
C THR A 220 17.22 -1.76 -12.90
N ALA A 221 17.50 -1.34 -14.14
CA ALA A 221 18.34 -0.18 -14.45
C ALA A 221 17.78 1.10 -13.81
N GLY A 222 16.46 1.32 -13.83
CA GLY A 222 15.82 2.45 -13.14
C GLY A 222 16.11 2.48 -11.65
N GLY A 223 16.06 1.32 -10.98
CA GLY A 223 16.42 1.19 -9.56
C GLY A 223 17.91 1.45 -9.30
N VAL A 224 18.79 0.94 -10.18
CA VAL A 224 20.25 1.19 -10.12
C VAL A 224 20.56 2.68 -10.26
N VAL A 225 19.98 3.35 -11.27
CA VAL A 225 20.17 4.78 -11.51
C VAL A 225 19.69 5.60 -10.30
N ALA A 226 18.59 5.22 -9.67
CA ALA A 226 18.13 5.87 -8.44
C ALA A 226 19.14 5.73 -7.29
N ALA A 227 19.70 4.54 -7.08
CA ALA A 227 20.72 4.29 -6.05
C ALA A 227 22.01 5.10 -6.30
N LEU A 228 22.48 5.12 -7.55
CA LEU A 228 23.66 5.90 -7.98
C LEU A 228 23.43 7.40 -7.80
N THR A 229 22.26 7.89 -8.22
CA THR A 229 21.85 9.30 -8.08
C THR A 229 21.85 9.74 -6.61
N ALA A 230 21.37 8.88 -5.72
CA ALA A 230 21.36 9.16 -4.27
C ALA A 230 22.77 9.33 -3.68
N GLN A 231 23.80 8.73 -4.30
CA GLN A 231 25.21 8.88 -3.95
C GLN A 231 25.94 9.97 -4.75
N GLY A 232 25.25 10.69 -5.64
CA GLY A 232 25.87 11.70 -6.52
C GLY A 232 26.75 11.10 -7.62
N MET A 233 26.52 9.84 -7.98
CA MET A 233 27.28 9.07 -8.98
C MET A 233 26.55 8.99 -10.33
N GLU A 234 25.87 10.07 -10.71
CA GLU A 234 25.18 10.20 -12.00
C GLU A 234 26.19 10.08 -13.16
N GLY A 235 25.85 9.33 -14.21
CA GLY A 235 26.68 9.17 -15.40
C GLY A 235 27.63 7.96 -15.40
N ILE A 236 27.63 7.15 -14.34
CA ILE A 236 28.21 5.80 -14.42
C ILE A 236 27.50 4.99 -15.48
N PRO A 237 28.20 4.21 -16.33
CA PRO A 237 27.57 3.37 -17.33
C PRO A 237 26.62 2.34 -16.73
N VAL A 238 25.38 2.32 -17.24
CA VAL A 238 24.32 1.39 -16.81
C VAL A 238 23.65 0.80 -18.05
N SER A 239 23.63 -0.53 -18.19
CA SER A 239 22.82 -1.20 -19.23
C SER A 239 21.36 -1.37 -18.84
N GLY A 240 20.53 -1.68 -19.82
CA GLY A 240 19.14 -2.10 -19.66
C GLY A 240 18.64 -2.84 -20.90
N GLN A 241 17.35 -3.12 -20.94
CA GLN A 241 16.65 -3.86 -22.00
C GLN A 241 15.17 -3.53 -21.90
N ASP A 242 14.47 -3.64 -23.04
CA ASP A 242 13.02 -3.57 -23.27
C ASP A 242 12.62 -2.31 -24.05
N GLY A 243 13.42 -1.24 -23.95
CA GLY A 243 13.15 0.03 -24.62
C GLY A 243 12.00 0.78 -23.95
N ASP A 244 11.86 0.66 -22.63
CA ASP A 244 10.83 1.37 -21.87
C ASP A 244 10.95 2.88 -22.11
N HIS A 245 9.82 3.58 -22.19
CA HIS A 245 9.85 5.02 -22.51
C HIS A 245 10.69 5.81 -21.49
N ALA A 246 10.61 5.43 -20.22
CA ALA A 246 11.42 6.03 -19.15
C ALA A 246 12.92 5.74 -19.32
N ALA A 247 13.29 4.56 -19.82
CA ALA A 247 14.68 4.19 -20.05
C ALA A 247 15.26 4.88 -21.29
N LEU A 248 14.49 4.96 -22.39
CA LEU A 248 14.89 5.72 -23.57
C LEU A 248 15.11 7.20 -23.24
N ASN A 249 14.28 7.77 -22.35
CA ASN A 249 14.53 9.10 -21.82
C ASN A 249 15.81 9.18 -20.97
N ARG A 250 16.14 8.17 -20.15
CA ARG A 250 17.43 8.11 -19.43
C ARG A 250 18.62 7.98 -20.38
N VAL A 251 18.48 7.20 -21.46
CA VAL A 251 19.48 7.08 -22.53
C VAL A 251 19.70 8.43 -23.21
N ALA A 252 18.63 9.15 -23.55
CA ALA A 252 18.71 10.51 -24.09
C ALA A 252 19.38 11.50 -23.13
N LEU A 253 19.16 11.34 -21.82
CA LEU A 253 19.76 12.18 -20.77
C LEU A 253 21.19 11.75 -20.38
N GLY A 254 21.71 10.64 -20.90
CA GLY A 254 23.02 10.09 -20.55
C GLY A 254 23.11 9.48 -19.14
N THR A 255 21.98 9.22 -18.48
CA THR A 255 21.95 8.56 -17.15
C THR A 255 21.80 7.04 -17.25
N GLN A 256 21.55 6.52 -18.44
CA GLN A 256 21.61 5.10 -18.80
C GLN A 256 22.36 4.97 -20.13
N THR A 257 23.21 3.97 -20.29
CA THR A 257 24.12 3.86 -21.45
C THR A 257 23.42 3.24 -22.65
N VAL A 258 22.66 2.18 -22.42
CA VAL A 258 21.96 1.42 -23.45
C VAL A 258 20.65 0.90 -22.88
N SER A 259 19.64 0.83 -23.74
CA SER A 259 18.54 -0.12 -23.57
C SER A 259 18.52 -1.01 -24.81
N VAL A 260 18.62 -2.32 -24.62
CA VAL A 260 18.45 -3.26 -25.73
C VAL A 260 16.96 -3.41 -26.01
N TRP A 261 16.51 -2.70 -27.04
CA TRP A 261 15.11 -2.65 -27.44
C TRP A 261 14.68 -3.97 -28.08
N LYS A 262 13.57 -4.48 -27.57
CA LYS A 262 12.87 -5.66 -28.05
C LYS A 262 11.48 -5.17 -28.45
N ASP A 263 11.21 -5.03 -29.75
CA ASP A 263 9.92 -4.50 -30.18
C ASP A 263 8.79 -5.48 -29.79
N ALA A 264 8.14 -5.18 -28.68
CA ALA A 264 7.04 -5.98 -28.12
C ALA A 264 5.88 -6.15 -29.12
N ARG A 265 5.73 -5.22 -30.08
CA ARG A 265 4.71 -5.33 -31.12
C ARG A 265 4.99 -6.50 -32.04
N ASP A 266 6.25 -6.74 -32.38
CA ASP A 266 6.64 -7.83 -33.27
C ASP A 266 6.50 -9.19 -32.56
N LEU A 267 6.89 -9.27 -31.29
CA LEU A 267 6.76 -10.49 -30.51
C LEU A 267 5.29 -10.83 -30.24
N GLY A 268 4.49 -9.86 -29.82
CA GLY A 268 3.05 -10.06 -29.58
C GLY A 268 2.30 -10.45 -30.85
N ARG A 269 2.60 -9.81 -31.99
CA ARG A 269 2.03 -10.18 -33.28
C ARG A 269 2.39 -11.61 -33.67
N ALA A 270 3.66 -11.99 -33.59
CA ALA A 270 4.11 -13.34 -33.87
C ALA A 270 3.43 -14.37 -32.96
N ALA A 271 3.21 -14.06 -31.68
CA ALA A 271 2.52 -14.98 -30.77
C ALA A 271 1.06 -15.23 -31.15
N GLY A 272 0.33 -14.17 -31.53
CA GLY A 272 -1.04 -14.29 -32.03
C GLY A 272 -1.11 -15.13 -33.31
N GLU A 273 -0.25 -14.83 -34.28
CA GLU A 273 -0.15 -15.56 -35.56
C GLU A 273 0.16 -17.05 -35.35
N ILE A 274 1.13 -17.36 -34.49
CA ILE A 274 1.55 -18.73 -34.19
C ILE A 274 0.44 -19.50 -33.45
N ALA A 275 -0.18 -18.88 -32.45
CA ALA A 275 -1.27 -19.51 -31.69
C ALA A 275 -2.45 -19.86 -32.61
N VAL A 276 -2.85 -18.96 -33.51
CA VAL A 276 -3.92 -19.20 -34.48
C VAL A 276 -3.51 -20.26 -35.50
N ALA A 277 -2.28 -20.25 -35.99
CA ALA A 277 -1.80 -21.26 -36.94
C ALA A 277 -1.81 -22.66 -36.31
N MET A 278 -1.36 -22.78 -35.06
CA MET A 278 -1.35 -24.04 -34.31
C MET A 278 -2.77 -24.51 -33.95
N ALA A 279 -3.67 -23.61 -33.55
CA ALA A 279 -5.08 -23.92 -33.32
C ALA A 279 -5.76 -24.49 -34.59
N ASN A 280 -5.39 -23.98 -35.76
CA ASN A 280 -5.87 -24.47 -37.07
C ASN A 280 -5.13 -25.73 -37.57
N GLY A 281 -4.25 -26.33 -36.75
CA GLY A 281 -3.59 -27.60 -37.04
C GLY A 281 -2.25 -27.50 -37.78
N THR A 282 -1.65 -26.32 -37.89
CA THR A 282 -0.29 -26.16 -38.43
C THR A 282 0.73 -26.77 -37.45
N ALA A 283 1.61 -27.64 -37.94
CA ALA A 283 2.65 -28.24 -37.11
C ALA A 283 3.70 -27.19 -36.71
N MET A 284 4.26 -27.29 -35.49
CA MET A 284 5.24 -26.34 -34.96
C MET A 284 6.42 -26.09 -35.92
N GLY A 285 6.94 -27.14 -36.56
CA GLY A 285 8.07 -27.03 -37.49
C GLY A 285 7.74 -26.37 -38.83
N ASP A 286 6.45 -26.23 -39.16
CA ASP A 286 5.98 -25.56 -40.39
C ASP A 286 5.62 -24.08 -40.15
N ILE A 287 5.73 -23.61 -38.90
CA ILE A 287 5.54 -22.20 -38.54
C ILE A 287 6.67 -21.35 -39.15
N GLU A 288 6.31 -20.22 -39.77
CA GLU A 288 7.29 -19.33 -40.38
C GLU A 288 8.32 -18.82 -39.37
N GLY A 289 9.61 -18.98 -39.69
CA GLY A 289 10.73 -18.60 -38.82
C GLY A 289 11.01 -19.58 -37.67
N ALA A 290 10.30 -20.71 -37.61
CA ALA A 290 10.60 -21.76 -36.65
C ALA A 290 11.88 -22.53 -37.00
N ALA A 291 12.63 -22.91 -35.97
CA ALA A 291 13.82 -23.73 -36.06
C ALA A 291 13.85 -24.76 -34.93
N ALA A 292 14.49 -25.90 -35.17
CA ALA A 292 14.84 -26.82 -34.11
C ALA A 292 15.94 -26.19 -33.24
N TRP A 293 15.74 -26.20 -31.92
CA TRP A 293 16.66 -25.63 -30.96
C TRP A 293 16.74 -26.51 -29.71
N THR A 294 17.96 -26.73 -29.23
CA THR A 294 18.22 -27.48 -28.00
C THR A 294 18.39 -26.50 -26.85
N SER A 295 17.58 -26.65 -25.80
CA SER A 295 17.71 -25.83 -24.60
C SER A 295 19.01 -26.12 -23.84
N PRO A 296 19.44 -25.23 -22.92
CA PRO A 296 20.58 -25.51 -22.06
C PRO A 296 20.42 -26.71 -21.13
N ALA A 297 19.18 -27.16 -20.86
CA ALA A 297 18.93 -28.39 -20.12
C ALA A 297 18.95 -29.65 -21.02
N GLY A 298 19.11 -29.50 -22.34
CA GLY A 298 19.19 -30.58 -23.31
C GLY A 298 17.84 -30.98 -23.94
N THR A 299 16.81 -30.16 -23.79
CA THR A 299 15.48 -30.43 -24.38
C THR A 299 15.44 -29.95 -25.83
N GLU A 300 15.11 -30.86 -26.74
CA GLU A 300 14.86 -30.51 -28.15
C GLU A 300 13.48 -29.84 -28.28
N MET A 301 13.46 -28.60 -28.77
CA MET A 301 12.26 -27.77 -28.89
C MET A 301 12.17 -27.13 -30.28
N THR A 302 10.98 -26.68 -30.63
CA THR A 302 10.80 -25.79 -31.78
C THR A 302 10.75 -24.35 -31.28
N ALA A 303 11.62 -23.49 -31.80
CA ALA A 303 11.74 -22.11 -31.35
C ALA A 303 11.77 -21.11 -32.51
N ARG A 304 11.37 -19.87 -32.24
CA ARG A 304 11.58 -18.71 -33.10
C ARG A 304 12.21 -17.59 -32.28
N PHE A 305 13.36 -17.11 -32.73
CA PHE A 305 14.09 -16.01 -32.11
C PHE A 305 13.96 -14.75 -32.95
N LEU A 306 13.48 -13.67 -32.34
CA LEU A 306 13.50 -12.34 -32.94
C LEU A 306 14.80 -11.60 -32.62
N GLU A 307 15.20 -10.69 -33.51
CA GLU A 307 16.43 -9.92 -33.37
C GLU A 307 16.23 -8.71 -32.44
N PRO A 308 17.03 -8.56 -31.37
CA PRO A 308 17.02 -7.37 -30.52
C PRO A 308 17.85 -6.23 -31.14
N VAL A 309 17.58 -4.98 -30.74
CA VAL A 309 18.29 -3.78 -31.24
C VAL A 309 18.87 -2.97 -30.08
N PRO A 310 20.19 -2.74 -30.00
CA PRO A 310 20.75 -1.90 -28.94
C PRO A 310 20.47 -0.43 -29.22
N VAL A 311 19.77 0.24 -28.31
CA VAL A 311 19.47 1.68 -28.40
C VAL A 311 20.34 2.44 -27.41
N THR A 312 21.16 3.32 -27.97
CA THR A 312 22.09 4.23 -27.30
C THR A 312 21.74 5.66 -27.69
N ALA A 313 22.38 6.65 -27.06
CA ALA A 313 22.16 8.06 -27.41
C ALA A 313 22.41 8.35 -28.91
N ASP A 314 23.32 7.62 -29.56
CA ASP A 314 23.73 7.85 -30.94
C ASP A 314 22.70 7.35 -31.98
N ASN A 315 21.79 6.44 -31.61
CA ASN A 315 20.83 5.82 -32.52
C ASN A 315 19.39 5.79 -31.98
N LEU A 316 19.04 6.70 -31.07
CA LEU A 316 17.67 6.91 -30.57
C LEU A 316 16.64 7.13 -31.69
N THR A 317 17.05 7.58 -32.88
CA THR A 317 16.16 7.73 -34.02
C THR A 317 15.52 6.41 -34.46
N VAL A 318 16.15 5.26 -34.20
CA VAL A 318 15.61 3.95 -34.63
C VAL A 318 14.25 3.65 -34.00
N VAL A 319 14.04 4.05 -32.74
CA VAL A 319 12.77 3.89 -32.01
C VAL A 319 11.77 5.00 -32.35
N VAL A 320 12.25 6.19 -32.73
CA VAL A 320 11.40 7.28 -33.21
C VAL A 320 10.82 6.95 -34.59
N ASP A 321 11.67 6.51 -35.52
CA ASP A 321 11.29 6.15 -36.89
C ASP A 321 10.33 4.95 -36.92
N ALA A 322 10.49 4.03 -35.97
CA ALA A 322 9.57 2.91 -35.76
C ALA A 322 8.25 3.30 -35.08
N GLY A 323 8.05 4.58 -34.74
CA GLY A 323 6.87 5.08 -34.04
C GLY A 323 6.69 4.51 -32.63
N TRP A 324 7.78 4.07 -32.00
CA TRP A 324 7.78 3.57 -30.62
C TRP A 324 7.71 4.73 -29.62
N ILE A 325 8.40 5.84 -29.89
CA ILE A 325 8.33 7.09 -29.11
C ILE A 325 8.14 8.31 -30.01
N ASP A 326 7.52 9.36 -29.48
CA ASP A 326 7.33 10.64 -30.19
C ASP A 326 8.62 11.48 -30.26
N GLN A 327 8.84 12.18 -31.38
CA GLN A 327 10.01 13.04 -31.63
C GLN A 327 10.20 14.17 -30.60
N ALA A 328 9.13 14.61 -29.91
CA ALA A 328 9.23 15.61 -28.84
C ALA A 328 10.04 15.13 -27.62
N VAL A 329 10.28 13.82 -27.50
CA VAL A 329 11.11 13.20 -26.46
C VAL A 329 12.61 13.23 -26.83
N SER A 330 12.97 13.25 -28.13
CA SER A 330 14.38 13.23 -28.58
C SER A 330 15.06 14.60 -28.63
N ASP A 331 14.29 15.68 -28.78
CA ASP A 331 14.83 17.04 -28.98
C ASP A 331 15.03 17.82 -27.67
N SER A 332 14.92 17.17 -26.51
CA SER A 332 15.28 17.80 -25.24
C SER A 332 16.81 17.91 -25.17
N PRO A 333 17.40 19.13 -25.16
CA PRO A 333 18.85 19.26 -25.05
C PRO A 333 19.30 18.57 -23.76
N ALA A 334 20.41 17.83 -23.84
CA ALA A 334 21.12 17.32 -22.66
C ALA A 334 21.10 18.41 -21.59
N LEU A 335 20.52 18.09 -20.43
CA LEU A 335 20.35 19.07 -19.36
C LEU A 335 21.73 19.71 -19.10
N PRO A 336 21.83 21.06 -19.09
CA PRO A 336 23.10 21.68 -18.74
C PRO A 336 23.49 21.18 -17.36
N LYS A 337 24.77 20.81 -17.17
CA LYS A 337 25.38 20.54 -15.85
C LYS A 337 24.76 21.51 -14.86
N ALA A 338 24.01 20.99 -13.90
CA ALA A 338 23.13 21.80 -13.06
C ALA A 338 23.93 22.95 -12.43
N ALA A 339 23.75 24.16 -12.97
CA ALA A 339 24.02 25.36 -12.20
C ALA A 339 23.08 25.31 -10.97
N PRO A 340 23.53 25.74 -9.78
CA PRO A 340 22.78 25.56 -8.54
C PRO A 340 21.45 26.31 -8.61
N GLY A 341 20.41 25.60 -9.06
CA GLY A 341 19.06 26.11 -9.23
C GLY A 341 18.41 26.34 -7.87
N MET A 342 17.79 27.50 -7.73
CA MET A 342 17.11 27.96 -6.52
C MET A 342 16.11 26.89 -6.02
N ARG A 343 16.44 26.28 -4.88
CA ARG A 343 15.71 25.15 -4.30
C ARG A 343 14.28 25.57 -3.93
N ASN A 344 13.28 24.81 -4.37
CA ASN A 344 11.90 24.96 -3.89
C ASN A 344 11.88 24.86 -2.35
N LEU A 345 11.20 25.80 -1.68
CA LEU A 345 11.12 25.89 -0.22
C LEU A 345 10.64 24.57 0.42
N ALA A 346 9.64 23.92 -0.21
CA ALA A 346 9.07 22.66 0.26
C ALA A 346 10.06 21.47 0.16
N ARG A 347 10.86 21.38 -0.91
CA ARG A 347 11.91 20.36 -1.06
C ARG A 347 13.07 20.62 -0.08
N THR A 348 13.36 21.89 0.22
CA THR A 348 14.38 22.27 1.21
C THR A 348 13.97 21.91 2.64
N LEU A 349 12.67 21.83 2.92
CA LEU A 349 12.13 21.46 4.23
C LEU A 349 11.95 19.94 4.43
N GLU A 350 12.15 19.11 3.38
CA GLU A 350 11.90 17.66 3.38
C GLU A 350 10.51 17.29 3.95
N ILE A 351 9.47 18.07 3.62
CA ILE A 351 8.11 17.79 4.09
C ILE A 351 7.50 16.75 3.17
N ASP A 352 6.99 15.66 3.74
CA ASP A 352 6.22 14.63 3.04
C ASP A 352 5.08 15.28 2.26
N THR A 353 5.15 15.21 0.93
CA THR A 353 4.21 15.84 0.01
C THR A 353 2.81 15.26 0.14
N ARG A 354 2.70 13.99 0.54
CA ARG A 354 1.43 13.30 0.79
C ARG A 354 0.79 13.83 2.08
N LEU A 355 1.58 13.94 3.15
CA LEU A 355 1.12 14.53 4.40
C LEU A 355 0.71 16.00 4.21
N LEU A 356 1.48 16.78 3.45
CA LEU A 356 1.14 18.17 3.13
C LEU A 356 -0.16 18.25 2.33
N GLY A 357 -0.34 17.36 1.35
CA GLY A 357 -1.58 17.25 0.57
C GLY A 357 -2.80 16.95 1.45
N MET A 358 -2.67 16.00 2.39
CA MET A 358 -3.73 15.67 3.35
C MET A 358 -4.05 16.84 4.30
N ILE A 359 -3.03 17.50 4.84
CA ILE A 359 -3.21 18.68 5.71
C ILE A 359 -3.89 19.80 4.91
N GLY A 360 -3.47 20.02 3.67
CA GLY A 360 -4.10 20.99 2.76
C GLY A 360 -5.57 20.67 2.51
N ALA A 361 -5.90 19.41 2.21
CA ALA A 361 -7.28 18.96 2.04
C ALA A 361 -8.13 19.13 3.32
N PHE A 362 -7.55 18.83 4.48
CA PHE A 362 -8.20 19.03 5.77
C PHE A 362 -8.50 20.51 6.06
N ILE A 363 -7.52 21.40 5.82
CA ILE A 363 -7.70 22.85 5.99
C ILE A 363 -8.77 23.35 5.02
N ALA A 364 -8.73 22.94 3.76
CA ALA A 364 -9.74 23.29 2.77
C ALA A 364 -11.15 22.87 3.22
N LEU A 365 -11.31 21.63 3.70
CA LEU A 365 -12.57 21.12 4.24
C LEU A 365 -13.07 21.97 5.42
N CYS A 366 -12.17 22.31 6.35
CA CYS A 366 -12.48 23.14 7.50
C CYS A 366 -12.94 24.54 7.10
N LEU A 367 -12.29 25.15 6.10
CA LEU A 367 -12.69 26.46 5.57
C LEU A 367 -14.04 26.40 4.88
N VAL A 368 -14.30 25.37 4.06
CA VAL A 368 -15.60 25.17 3.41
C VAL A 368 -16.73 25.11 4.44
N PHE A 369 -16.61 24.26 5.48
CA PHE A 369 -17.64 24.19 6.52
C PHE A 369 -17.70 25.45 7.39
N HIS A 370 -16.59 26.15 7.60
CA HIS A 370 -16.61 27.42 8.30
C HIS A 370 -17.52 28.44 7.60
N PHE A 371 -17.41 28.57 6.27
CA PHE A 371 -18.27 29.46 5.51
C PHE A 371 -19.71 28.94 5.40
N LEU A 372 -19.92 27.62 5.21
CA LEU A 372 -21.26 27.04 5.11
C LEU A 372 -22.05 27.06 6.43
N THR A 373 -21.38 27.24 7.56
CA THR A 373 -22.01 27.22 8.90
C THR A 373 -22.06 28.61 9.55
N ASP A 374 -21.91 29.69 8.78
CA ASP A 374 -21.86 31.06 9.28
C ASP A 374 -20.80 31.25 10.40
N GLY A 375 -19.64 30.63 10.21
CA GLY A 375 -18.51 30.70 11.14
C GLY A 375 -18.54 29.73 12.32
N ARG A 376 -19.61 28.93 12.49
CA ARG A 376 -19.78 28.05 13.66
C ARG A 376 -18.78 26.89 13.71
N PHE A 377 -18.30 26.43 12.56
CA PHE A 377 -17.45 25.23 12.47
C PHE A 377 -16.07 25.37 13.15
N LEU A 378 -15.40 26.52 13.04
CA LEU A 378 -14.07 26.75 13.64
C LEU A 378 -14.14 27.42 15.03
N THR A 379 -15.30 27.34 15.68
CA THR A 379 -15.44 27.84 17.05
C THR A 379 -14.70 26.93 18.06
N PRO A 380 -14.20 27.47 19.18
CA PRO A 380 -13.57 26.67 20.25
C PRO A 380 -14.43 25.49 20.70
N ARG A 381 -15.74 25.70 20.81
CA ARG A 381 -16.71 24.66 21.17
C ARG A 381 -16.71 23.50 20.16
N ASN A 382 -16.73 23.81 18.86
CA ASN A 382 -16.75 22.75 17.87
C ASN A 382 -15.40 22.04 17.76
N ILE A 383 -14.29 22.77 17.78
CA ILE A 383 -12.95 22.15 17.73
C ILE A 383 -12.76 21.21 18.93
N PHE A 384 -13.22 21.62 20.12
CA PHE A 384 -13.23 20.75 21.30
C PHE A 384 -14.08 19.49 21.09
N ASN A 385 -15.29 19.63 20.54
CA ASN A 385 -16.18 18.51 20.25
C ASN A 385 -15.59 17.56 19.19
N LEU A 386 -15.03 18.09 18.10
CA LEU A 386 -14.35 17.33 17.06
C LEU A 386 -13.23 16.50 17.67
N THR A 387 -12.39 17.15 18.50
CA THR A 387 -11.26 16.48 19.13
C THR A 387 -11.70 15.28 19.97
N ILE A 388 -12.74 15.43 20.81
CA ILE A 388 -13.26 14.32 21.63
C ILE A 388 -13.92 13.24 20.78
N GLN A 389 -14.69 13.61 19.76
CA GLN A 389 -15.41 12.65 18.91
C GLN A 389 -14.43 11.82 18.06
N THR A 390 -13.34 12.42 17.60
CA THR A 390 -12.30 11.73 16.81
C THR A 390 -11.53 10.68 17.62
N VAL A 391 -11.41 10.81 18.96
CA VAL A 391 -10.55 9.91 19.76
C VAL A 391 -10.86 8.43 19.56
N SER A 392 -12.14 8.03 19.64
CA SER A 392 -12.51 6.60 19.58
C SER A 392 -12.10 5.96 18.25
N VAL A 393 -12.42 6.64 17.14
CA VAL A 393 -12.07 6.19 15.78
C VAL A 393 -10.55 6.29 15.57
N GLY A 394 -9.91 7.35 16.05
CA GLY A 394 -8.46 7.55 15.95
C GLY A 394 -7.66 6.44 16.63
N ILE A 395 -8.05 6.02 17.84
CA ILE A 395 -7.42 4.91 18.57
C ILE A 395 -7.54 3.60 17.77
N MET A 396 -8.74 3.24 17.31
CA MET A 396 -8.94 2.04 16.49
C MET A 396 -8.21 2.12 15.15
N ALA A 397 -8.18 3.29 14.52
CA ALA A 397 -7.50 3.50 13.24
C ALA A 397 -5.99 3.22 13.35
N THR A 398 -5.35 3.51 14.49
CA THR A 398 -3.93 3.14 14.69
C THR A 398 -3.69 1.63 14.64
N GLY A 399 -4.64 0.82 15.14
CA GLY A 399 -4.59 -0.64 15.05
C GLY A 399 -4.92 -1.16 13.66
N MET A 400 -5.91 -0.53 13.03
CA MET A 400 -6.32 -0.85 11.66
C MET A 400 -5.18 -0.66 10.65
N VAL A 401 -4.25 0.28 10.89
CA VAL A 401 -3.02 0.38 10.09
C VAL A 401 -2.29 -0.96 10.07
N PHE A 402 -2.07 -1.61 11.21
CA PHE A 402 -1.37 -2.90 11.26
C PHE A 402 -2.18 -4.03 10.62
N VAL A 403 -3.50 -4.05 10.82
CA VAL A 403 -4.39 -5.04 10.18
C VAL A 403 -4.29 -4.94 8.66
N ILE A 404 -4.47 -3.74 8.10
CA ILE A 404 -4.41 -3.50 6.64
C ILE A 404 -3.00 -3.71 6.09
N VAL A 405 -1.96 -3.23 6.78
CA VAL A 405 -0.56 -3.45 6.36
C VAL A 405 -0.26 -4.93 6.21
N THR A 406 -0.79 -5.79 7.09
CA THR A 406 -0.65 -7.26 6.96
C THR A 406 -1.63 -7.92 5.96
N ARG A 407 -2.27 -7.13 5.08
CA ARG A 407 -3.25 -7.59 4.07
C ARG A 407 -4.53 -8.22 4.64
N HIS A 408 -4.90 -7.84 5.86
CA HIS A 408 -6.16 -8.24 6.47
C HIS A 408 -7.14 -7.08 6.52
N ILE A 409 -8.42 -7.39 6.69
CA ILE A 409 -9.48 -6.41 6.95
C ILE A 409 -10.25 -6.89 8.17
N ASP A 410 -10.44 -6.01 9.16
CA ASP A 410 -11.24 -6.29 10.35
C ASP A 410 -12.55 -5.50 10.33
N LEU A 411 -13.62 -6.19 9.95
CA LEU A 411 -14.98 -5.64 9.96
C LEU A 411 -15.63 -5.67 11.35
N SER A 412 -15.03 -6.34 12.34
CA SER A 412 -15.63 -6.53 13.65
C SER A 412 -15.31 -5.41 14.65
N VAL A 413 -14.47 -4.44 14.31
CA VAL A 413 -13.95 -3.46 15.29
C VAL A 413 -15.05 -2.67 16.00
N GLY A 414 -16.12 -2.29 15.29
CA GLY A 414 -17.27 -1.59 15.87
C GLY A 414 -18.11 -2.48 16.81
N SER A 415 -18.34 -3.75 16.44
CA SER A 415 -19.06 -4.70 17.28
C SER A 415 -18.23 -5.14 18.48
N LEU A 416 -16.92 -5.29 18.32
CA LEU A 416 -15.98 -5.62 19.38
C LEU A 416 -15.90 -4.49 20.43
N LEU A 417 -15.85 -3.24 19.98
CA LEU A 417 -15.99 -2.07 20.84
C LEU A 417 -17.31 -2.14 21.64
N ALA A 418 -18.42 -2.45 20.97
CA ALA A 418 -19.72 -2.56 21.63
C ALA A 418 -19.74 -3.66 22.70
N THR A 419 -19.17 -4.84 22.44
CA THR A 419 -19.06 -5.92 23.43
C THR A 419 -18.16 -5.53 24.61
N CYS A 420 -17.02 -4.91 24.35
CA CYS A 420 -16.13 -4.42 25.42
C CYS A 420 -16.85 -3.38 26.28
N SER A 421 -17.59 -2.46 25.65
CA SER A 421 -18.41 -1.45 26.35
C SER A 421 -19.53 -2.08 27.17
N ALA A 422 -20.24 -3.08 26.64
CA ALA A 422 -21.28 -3.81 27.35
C ALA A 422 -20.71 -4.51 28.59
N MET A 423 -19.61 -5.25 28.44
CA MET A 423 -18.92 -5.92 29.56
C MET A 423 -18.48 -4.92 30.64
N MET A 424 -17.91 -3.78 30.23
CA MET A 424 -17.54 -2.71 31.15
C MET A 424 -18.73 -2.10 31.87
N ALA A 425 -19.84 -1.85 31.17
CA ALA A 425 -21.04 -1.29 31.76
C ALA A 425 -21.68 -2.26 32.75
N MET A 426 -21.83 -3.53 32.37
CA MET A 426 -22.34 -4.60 33.24
C MET A 426 -21.45 -4.80 34.48
N THR A 427 -20.13 -4.65 34.33
CA THR A 427 -19.21 -4.71 35.47
C THR A 427 -19.49 -3.59 36.47
N GLN A 428 -19.75 -2.38 35.98
CA GLN A 428 -20.00 -1.20 36.81
C GLN A 428 -21.39 -1.19 37.44
N THR A 429 -22.42 -1.67 36.73
CA THR A 429 -23.82 -1.53 37.17
C THR A 429 -24.37 -2.76 37.87
N LEU A 430 -23.84 -3.96 37.58
CA LEU A 430 -24.35 -5.21 38.15
C LEU A 430 -23.28 -5.95 38.95
N VAL A 431 -22.10 -6.22 38.37
CA VAL A 431 -21.09 -7.06 39.05
C VAL A 431 -20.54 -6.38 40.29
N THR A 432 -20.08 -5.13 40.19
CA THR A 432 -19.48 -4.42 41.32
C THR A 432 -20.51 -4.11 42.42
N PRO A 433 -21.73 -3.62 42.13
CA PRO A 433 -22.71 -3.33 43.18
C PRO A 433 -23.40 -4.56 43.74
N GLU A 434 -23.81 -5.52 42.91
CA GLU A 434 -24.61 -6.66 43.36
C GLU A 434 -23.75 -7.84 43.81
N TRP A 435 -22.68 -8.17 43.08
CA TRP A 435 -21.89 -9.37 43.38
C TRP A 435 -20.76 -9.10 44.38
N LEU A 436 -20.13 -7.92 44.32
CA LEU A 436 -19.03 -7.53 45.21
C LEU A 436 -19.49 -6.61 46.35
N GLY A 437 -20.72 -6.11 46.32
CA GLY A 437 -21.25 -5.19 47.35
C GLY A 437 -20.57 -3.81 47.36
N LEU A 438 -19.90 -3.42 46.29
CA LEU A 438 -19.18 -2.15 46.16
C LEU A 438 -20.06 -1.14 45.42
N GLY A 439 -20.31 0.04 46.00
CA GLY A 439 -21.12 1.07 45.35
C GLY A 439 -20.59 1.50 43.98
N LEU A 440 -21.46 2.05 43.13
CA LEU A 440 -21.15 2.45 41.74
C LEU A 440 -19.88 3.31 41.61
N ASN A 441 -19.64 4.22 42.57
CA ASN A 441 -18.48 5.14 42.56
C ASN A 441 -17.33 4.69 43.47
N HIS A 442 -17.25 3.39 43.80
CA HIS A 442 -16.14 2.88 44.59
C HIS A 442 -14.83 2.98 43.78
N PRO A 443 -13.67 3.34 44.39
CA PRO A 443 -12.41 3.52 43.66
C PRO A 443 -11.92 2.31 42.84
N LEU A 444 -12.43 1.11 43.14
CA LEU A 444 -12.12 -0.13 42.41
C LEU A 444 -13.03 -0.36 41.18
N THR A 445 -14.17 0.31 41.08
CA THR A 445 -15.17 0.04 40.04
C THR A 445 -14.65 0.37 38.64
N ALA A 446 -14.10 1.57 38.44
CA ALA A 446 -13.53 1.95 37.14
C ALA A 446 -12.32 1.08 36.72
N PRO A 447 -11.29 0.84 37.57
CA PRO A 447 -10.20 -0.07 37.22
C PRO A 447 -10.66 -1.49 36.91
N ALA A 448 -11.59 -2.05 37.69
CA ALA A 448 -12.12 -3.40 37.44
C ALA A 448 -12.83 -3.48 36.09
N ALA A 449 -13.67 -2.48 35.77
CA ALA A 449 -14.33 -2.41 34.47
C ALA A 449 -13.30 -2.35 33.34
N ILE A 450 -12.31 -1.46 33.40
CA ILE A 450 -11.26 -1.32 32.37
C ILE A 450 -10.50 -2.64 32.17
N VAL A 451 -10.11 -3.31 33.25
CA VAL A 451 -9.42 -4.62 33.17
C VAL A 451 -10.29 -5.69 32.53
N VAL A 452 -11.58 -5.77 32.89
CA VAL A 452 -12.52 -6.70 32.27
C VAL A 452 -12.69 -6.39 30.78
N GLY A 453 -12.87 -5.12 30.41
CA GLY A 453 -12.98 -4.70 29.01
C GLY A 453 -11.73 -5.03 28.19
N LEU A 454 -10.54 -4.74 28.72
CA LEU A 454 -9.27 -5.11 28.09
C LEU A 454 -9.12 -6.62 27.93
N GLY A 455 -9.49 -7.39 28.97
CA GLY A 455 -9.50 -8.85 28.91
C GLY A 455 -10.43 -9.39 27.82
N THR A 456 -11.65 -8.86 27.73
CA THR A 456 -12.61 -9.20 26.66
C THR A 456 -12.02 -8.92 25.28
N GLY A 457 -11.45 -7.74 25.08
CA GLY A 457 -10.80 -7.36 23.81
C GLY A 457 -9.64 -8.28 23.44
N ILE A 458 -8.76 -8.60 24.40
CA ILE A 458 -7.61 -9.51 24.18
C ILE A 458 -8.09 -10.91 23.80
N VAL A 459 -9.08 -11.46 24.52
CA VAL A 459 -9.58 -12.82 24.28
C VAL A 459 -10.21 -12.92 22.90
N ILE A 460 -11.08 -11.98 22.53
CA ILE A 460 -11.74 -11.99 21.23
C ILE A 460 -10.73 -11.74 20.11
N GLY A 461 -9.81 -10.79 20.28
CA GLY A 461 -8.74 -10.52 19.33
C GLY A 461 -7.80 -11.72 19.13
N ALA A 462 -7.42 -12.40 20.22
CA ALA A 462 -6.64 -13.64 20.16
C ALA A 462 -7.39 -14.75 19.42
N PHE A 463 -8.69 -14.89 19.68
CA PHE A 463 -9.54 -15.87 19.01
C PHE A 463 -9.63 -15.60 17.51
N HIS A 464 -9.93 -14.36 17.09
CA HIS A 464 -9.92 -13.98 15.67
C HIS A 464 -8.56 -14.24 15.03
N GLY A 465 -7.50 -13.76 15.66
CA GLY A 465 -6.15 -13.94 15.17
C GLY A 465 -5.73 -15.41 15.06
N TRP A 466 -6.22 -16.28 15.95
CA TRP A 466 -5.96 -17.72 15.90
C TRP A 466 -6.68 -18.40 14.73
N LEU A 467 -7.96 -18.07 14.51
CA LEU A 467 -8.72 -18.57 13.35
C LEU A 467 -8.05 -18.16 12.03
N ILE A 468 -7.54 -16.93 11.96
CA ILE A 468 -6.94 -16.39 10.74
C ILE A 468 -5.52 -16.95 10.56
N GLY A 469 -4.67 -16.79 11.58
CA GLY A 469 -3.26 -17.15 11.49
C GLY A 469 -2.99 -18.66 11.49
N TYR A 470 -3.71 -19.45 12.30
CA TYR A 470 -3.44 -20.89 12.43
C TYR A 470 -4.40 -21.77 11.64
N LEU A 471 -5.68 -21.40 11.55
CA LEU A 471 -6.65 -22.18 10.77
C LEU A 471 -6.77 -21.74 9.32
N GLY A 472 -6.09 -20.65 8.92
CA GLY A 472 -6.05 -20.17 7.54
C GLY A 472 -7.39 -19.62 7.03
N ILE A 473 -8.32 -19.28 7.92
CA ILE A 473 -9.62 -18.71 7.50
C ILE A 473 -9.40 -17.26 7.09
N PRO A 474 -9.89 -16.82 5.91
CA PRO A 474 -9.76 -15.42 5.49
C PRO A 474 -10.28 -14.43 6.54
N ALA A 475 -9.48 -13.40 6.86
CA ALA A 475 -9.82 -12.43 7.90
C ALA A 475 -11.15 -11.71 7.68
N PHE A 476 -11.48 -11.41 6.42
CA PHE A 476 -12.77 -10.82 6.07
C PHE A 476 -13.94 -11.70 6.55
N ILE A 477 -13.87 -13.03 6.40
CA ILE A 477 -14.93 -13.95 6.83
C ILE A 477 -15.01 -14.01 8.37
N VAL A 478 -13.86 -14.19 9.02
CA VAL A 478 -13.80 -14.24 10.50
C VAL A 478 -14.36 -12.97 11.12
N THR A 479 -14.00 -11.82 10.57
CA THR A 479 -14.38 -10.52 11.13
C THR A 479 -15.77 -10.06 10.69
N LEU A 480 -16.27 -10.48 9.51
CA LEU A 480 -17.68 -10.33 9.15
C LEU A 480 -18.58 -11.19 10.06
N GLY A 481 -18.19 -12.44 10.31
CA GLY A 481 -18.86 -13.29 11.30
C GLY A 481 -18.79 -12.68 12.70
N GLY A 482 -17.64 -12.17 13.09
CA GLY A 482 -17.44 -11.44 14.35
C GLY A 482 -18.29 -10.17 14.46
N LEU A 483 -18.48 -9.43 13.37
CA LEU A 483 -19.39 -8.28 13.32
C LEU A 483 -20.78 -8.70 13.80
N LEU A 484 -21.32 -9.80 13.25
CA LEU A 484 -22.64 -10.32 13.59
C LEU A 484 -22.67 -10.91 15.01
N VAL A 485 -21.70 -11.75 15.37
CA VAL A 485 -21.67 -12.44 16.67
C VAL A 485 -21.51 -11.43 17.81
N TRP A 486 -20.46 -10.61 17.79
CA TRP A 486 -20.12 -9.76 18.93
C TRP A 486 -21.15 -8.65 19.18
N ARG A 487 -21.76 -8.13 18.11
CA ARG A 487 -22.87 -7.18 18.22
C ARG A 487 -24.04 -7.80 18.99
N ASN A 488 -24.41 -9.03 18.64
CA ASN A 488 -25.52 -9.73 19.29
C ASN A 488 -25.16 -10.25 20.67
N VAL A 489 -23.89 -10.57 20.94
CA VAL A 489 -23.40 -10.85 22.30
C VAL A 489 -23.53 -9.61 23.18
N ALA A 490 -23.13 -8.43 22.68
CA ALA A 490 -23.30 -7.16 23.41
C ALA A 490 -24.79 -6.92 23.73
N TRP A 491 -25.66 -7.07 22.73
CA TRP A 491 -27.10 -6.95 22.91
C TRP A 491 -27.66 -7.96 23.92
N TYR A 492 -27.23 -9.22 23.86
CA TYR A 492 -27.68 -10.26 24.78
C TYR A 492 -27.25 -9.98 26.22
N LEU A 493 -26.00 -9.54 26.42
CA LEU A 493 -25.48 -9.15 27.74
C LEU A 493 -26.31 -8.03 28.36
N THR A 494 -26.76 -7.06 27.58
CA THR A 494 -27.53 -5.90 28.08
C THR A 494 -29.04 -6.08 28.00
N ASN A 495 -29.53 -7.24 27.55
CA ASN A 495 -30.95 -7.45 27.19
C ASN A 495 -31.49 -6.38 26.23
N GLY A 496 -30.63 -5.83 25.36
CA GLY A 496 -30.98 -4.74 24.47
C GLY A 496 -31.32 -3.43 25.17
N GLN A 497 -30.85 -3.22 26.40
CA GLN A 497 -31.07 -1.99 27.16
C GLN A 497 -29.84 -1.09 27.14
N THR A 498 -30.08 0.21 27.31
CA THR A 498 -29.02 1.18 27.61
C THR A 498 -28.61 1.02 29.07
N ILE A 499 -27.32 0.79 29.32
CA ILE A 499 -26.80 0.53 30.66
C ILE A 499 -26.05 1.75 31.18
N GLY A 500 -26.54 2.33 32.27
CA GLY A 500 -25.94 3.48 32.94
C GLY A 500 -26.77 3.94 34.15
N PRO A 501 -26.33 4.99 34.88
CA PRO A 501 -25.10 5.76 34.64
C PRO A 501 -23.83 4.95 34.94
N LEU A 502 -22.73 5.28 34.26
CA LEU A 502 -21.41 4.69 34.53
C LEU A 502 -20.73 5.36 35.73
N ASP A 503 -19.70 4.73 36.29
CA ASP A 503 -18.89 5.28 37.38
C ASP A 503 -18.28 6.65 37.02
N GLY A 504 -18.28 7.58 37.97
CA GLY A 504 -17.82 8.95 37.75
C GLY A 504 -16.33 9.06 37.40
N ASN A 505 -15.47 8.19 37.97
CA ASN A 505 -14.06 8.14 37.64
C ASN A 505 -13.83 7.52 36.25
N PHE A 506 -14.65 6.56 35.86
CA PHE A 506 -14.66 6.00 34.50
C PHE A 506 -15.03 7.08 33.48
N GLN A 507 -16.07 7.88 33.76
CA GLN A 507 -16.50 8.95 32.86
C GLN A 507 -15.43 10.02 32.58
N LEU A 508 -14.39 10.16 33.43
CA LEU A 508 -13.27 11.09 33.19
C LEU A 508 -12.48 10.76 31.91
N PHE A 509 -12.54 9.52 31.42
CA PHE A 509 -11.83 9.13 30.20
C PHE A 509 -12.55 9.56 28.90
N GLY A 510 -13.70 10.24 28.99
CA GLY A 510 -14.42 10.73 27.82
C GLY A 510 -15.30 11.96 28.08
N GLY A 511 -15.72 12.61 27.00
CA GLY A 511 -16.65 13.74 27.07
C GLY A 511 -16.11 15.00 27.75
N ILE A 512 -17.01 15.92 28.05
CA ILE A 512 -16.71 17.24 28.64
C ILE A 512 -16.45 17.19 30.17
N GLY A 513 -16.57 16.01 30.79
CA GLY A 513 -16.42 15.82 32.23
C GLY A 513 -14.96 15.62 32.67
N GLY A 514 -14.13 15.06 31.80
CA GLY A 514 -12.71 14.79 32.08
C GLY A 514 -11.77 15.67 31.27
N THR A 515 -11.24 16.71 31.91
CA THR A 515 -10.30 17.66 31.29
C THR A 515 -9.19 18.05 32.27
N LEU A 516 -8.04 18.47 31.75
CA LEU A 516 -6.92 18.96 32.58
C LEU A 516 -7.19 20.33 33.24
N GLY A 517 -8.16 21.09 32.72
CA GLY A 517 -8.32 22.51 33.05
C GLY A 517 -7.22 23.37 32.43
N GLU A 518 -7.39 24.69 32.53
CA GLU A 518 -6.58 25.66 31.78
C GLU A 518 -5.07 25.60 32.11
N THR A 519 -4.72 25.65 33.40
CA THR A 519 -3.33 25.70 33.87
C THR A 519 -2.54 24.48 33.40
N TRP A 520 -3.07 23.28 33.64
CA TRP A 520 -2.38 22.03 33.28
C TRP A 520 -2.35 21.80 31.77
N SER A 521 -3.31 22.34 31.03
CA SER A 521 -3.28 22.32 29.57
C SER A 521 -2.12 23.15 29.02
N TRP A 522 -1.87 24.34 29.60
CA TRP A 522 -0.71 25.16 29.24
C TRP A 522 0.61 24.51 29.62
N VAL A 523 0.72 23.95 30.84
CA VAL A 523 1.91 23.22 31.28
C VAL A 523 2.20 22.06 30.33
N PHE A 524 1.20 21.25 29.99
CA PHE A 524 1.34 20.16 29.03
C PHE A 524 1.76 20.66 27.64
N GLY A 525 1.15 21.74 27.15
CA GLY A 525 1.51 22.36 25.88
C GLY A 525 2.97 22.81 25.81
N LEU A 526 3.47 23.45 26.87
CA LEU A 526 4.87 23.87 26.98
C LEU A 526 5.82 22.67 27.03
N ILE A 527 5.48 21.61 27.75
CA ILE A 527 6.26 20.37 27.79
C ILE A 527 6.34 19.74 26.39
N CYS A 528 5.21 19.64 25.69
CA CYS A 528 5.16 19.11 24.32
C CYS A 528 5.96 19.96 23.33
N ALA A 529 5.86 21.28 23.42
CA ALA A 529 6.65 22.20 22.60
C ALA A 529 8.16 22.03 22.85
N ALA A 530 8.57 21.99 24.13
CA ALA A 530 9.96 21.77 24.51
C ALA A 530 10.47 20.39 24.05
N ALA A 531 9.67 19.34 24.18
CA ALA A 531 9.99 17.99 23.71
C ALA A 531 10.13 17.94 22.17
N ALA A 532 9.26 18.63 21.43
CA ALA A 532 9.35 18.72 19.98
C ALA A 532 10.61 19.46 19.51
N LEU A 533 10.93 20.59 20.14
CA LEU A 533 12.16 21.34 19.86
C LEU A 533 13.41 20.51 20.22
N TYR A 534 13.39 19.80 21.35
CA TYR A 534 14.45 18.88 21.73
C TYR A 534 14.60 17.74 20.72
N ALA A 535 13.52 17.16 20.22
CA ALA A 535 13.56 16.11 19.21
C ALA A 535 14.16 16.61 17.87
N ILE A 536 13.81 17.83 17.44
CA ILE A 536 14.40 18.47 16.25
C ILE A 536 15.91 18.68 16.46
N TRP A 537 16.30 19.24 17.61
CA TRP A 537 17.69 19.49 17.95
C TRP A 537 18.51 18.19 18.06
N GLN A 538 17.98 17.17 18.71
CA GLN A 538 18.62 15.86 18.86
C GLN A 538 18.76 15.14 17.51
N SER A 539 17.75 15.25 16.64
CA SER A 539 17.80 14.73 15.26
C SER A 539 18.93 15.38 14.47
N ARG A 540 19.05 16.71 14.54
CA ARG A 540 20.18 17.44 13.92
C ARG A 540 21.52 16.96 14.47
N ARG A 541 21.66 16.88 15.80
CA ARG A 541 22.91 16.45 16.45
C ARG A 541 23.33 15.04 16.04
N ASN A 542 22.37 14.11 15.95
CA ASN A 542 22.62 12.76 15.47
C ASN A 542 23.02 12.72 13.98
N LYS A 543 22.42 13.56 13.13
CA LYS A 543 22.81 13.66 11.71
C LYS A 543 24.23 14.20 11.55
N ILE A 544 24.58 15.26 12.30
CA ILE A 544 25.94 15.82 12.32
C ILE A 544 26.95 14.78 12.80
N SER A 545 26.63 13.97 13.81
CA SER A 545 27.57 12.99 14.36
C SER A 545 27.83 11.78 13.46
N HIS A 546 27.04 11.60 12.39
CA HIS A 546 27.18 10.51 11.41
C HIS A 546 27.38 11.08 9.99
N ASP A 547 27.87 12.32 9.88
CA ASP A 547 28.17 13.02 8.62
C ASP A 547 27.03 13.06 7.59
N PHE A 548 25.77 12.96 8.05
CA PHE A 548 24.61 13.12 7.18
C PHE A 548 24.36 14.61 6.86
N PRO A 549 23.86 14.92 5.64
CA PRO A 549 23.47 16.28 5.30
C PRO A 549 22.36 16.78 6.23
N VAL A 550 22.53 18.00 6.76
CA VAL A 550 21.57 18.66 7.65
C VAL A 550 20.92 19.86 7.00
N LYS A 551 19.70 20.17 7.43
CA LYS A 551 18.93 21.32 6.94
C LYS A 551 19.64 22.63 7.31
N PRO A 552 19.48 23.71 6.51
CA PRO A 552 19.90 25.04 6.91
C PRO A 552 19.27 25.43 8.25
N LEU A 553 20.02 26.12 9.11
CA LEU A 553 19.54 26.45 10.46
C LEU A 553 18.21 27.23 10.46
N TRP A 554 18.04 28.16 9.51
CA TRP A 554 16.80 28.93 9.37
C TRP A 554 15.59 28.04 9.09
N ALA A 555 15.76 26.94 8.35
CA ALA A 555 14.70 26.02 7.98
C ALA A 555 14.26 25.18 9.18
N GLU A 556 15.19 24.76 10.03
CA GLU A 556 14.88 24.07 11.30
C GLU A 556 14.24 25.00 12.32
N ILE A 557 14.72 26.25 12.41
CA ILE A 557 14.09 27.26 13.27
C ILE A 557 12.65 27.53 12.80
N ALA A 558 12.43 27.69 11.49
CA ALA A 558 11.10 27.89 10.93
C ALA A 558 10.17 26.69 11.22
N LEU A 559 10.67 25.46 11.04
CA LEU A 559 9.92 24.24 11.37
C LEU A 559 9.61 24.15 12.86
N GLY A 560 10.59 24.42 13.73
CA GLY A 560 10.42 24.42 15.18
C GLY A 560 9.41 25.48 15.65
N ALA A 561 9.45 26.67 15.07
CA ALA A 561 8.49 27.73 15.32
C ALA A 561 7.08 27.34 14.87
N LEU A 562 6.94 26.73 13.69
CA LEU A 562 5.65 26.26 13.16
C LEU A 562 5.04 25.16 14.04
N VAL A 563 5.83 24.16 14.45
CA VAL A 563 5.37 23.08 15.35
C VAL A 563 4.98 23.64 16.71
N THR A 564 5.77 24.55 17.26
CA THR A 564 5.47 25.21 18.54
C THR A 564 4.18 26.03 18.46
N ALA A 565 4.00 26.81 17.39
CA ALA A 565 2.80 27.58 17.14
C ALA A 565 1.57 26.68 16.99
N ALA A 566 1.69 25.53 16.31
CA ALA A 566 0.60 24.57 16.17
C ALA A 566 0.20 23.95 17.53
N ILE A 567 1.16 23.52 18.35
CA ILE A 567 0.90 22.94 19.68
C ILE A 567 0.26 23.98 20.61
N LEU A 568 0.87 25.15 20.75
CA LEU A 568 0.39 26.19 21.66
C LEU A 568 -0.92 26.82 21.17
N GLY A 569 -1.09 26.97 19.85
CA GLY A 569 -2.34 27.40 19.23
C GLY A 569 -3.48 26.42 19.48
N PHE A 570 -3.23 25.12 19.38
CA PHE A 570 -4.22 24.09 19.72
C PHE A 570 -4.64 24.16 21.19
N ILE A 571 -3.69 24.29 22.12
CA ILE A 571 -3.98 24.48 23.55
C ILE A 571 -4.77 25.77 23.80
N ALA A 572 -4.40 26.87 23.15
CA ALA A 572 -5.11 28.14 23.26
C ALA A 572 -6.58 28.01 22.82
N ILE A 573 -6.84 27.32 21.70
CA ILE A 573 -8.21 27.08 21.19
C ILE A 573 -9.03 26.26 22.18
N LEU A 574 -8.47 25.19 22.77
CA LEU A 574 -9.19 24.37 23.73
C LEU A 574 -9.46 25.10 25.06
N ASN A 575 -8.51 25.92 25.52
CA ASN A 575 -8.68 26.77 26.70
C ASN A 575 -9.69 27.91 26.46
N ALA A 576 -9.83 28.37 25.21
CA ALA A 576 -10.85 29.36 24.86
C ALA A 576 -12.29 28.83 24.96
N TYR A 577 -12.50 27.52 25.05
CA TYR A 577 -13.82 26.97 25.32
C TYR A 577 -14.15 27.07 26.82
N GLN A 578 -14.92 28.10 27.18
CA GLN A 578 -15.26 28.40 28.56
C GLN A 578 -16.34 27.47 29.15
N ILE A 579 -16.17 27.15 30.42
CA ILE A 579 -17.17 26.44 31.22
C ILE A 579 -18.34 27.40 31.51
N PRO A 580 -19.60 27.01 31.24
CA PRO A 580 -20.75 27.85 31.55
C PRO A 580 -20.83 28.22 33.03
N GLU A 581 -21.20 29.46 33.34
CA GLU A 581 -21.28 30.01 34.71
C GLU A 581 -22.09 29.12 35.67
N ARG A 582 -23.29 28.68 35.27
CA ARG A 582 -24.13 27.74 36.05
C ARG A 582 -23.48 26.39 36.37
N ARG A 583 -22.49 25.97 35.60
CA ARG A 583 -21.71 24.77 35.89
C ARG A 583 -20.60 25.10 36.89
N LEU A 584 -19.96 26.26 36.76
CA LEU A 584 -18.97 26.74 37.73
C LEU A 584 -19.60 26.92 39.11
N GLU A 585 -20.77 27.55 39.21
CA GLU A 585 -21.53 27.69 40.47
C GLU A 585 -21.70 26.32 41.16
N ARG A 586 -22.23 25.32 40.45
CA ARG A 586 -22.38 23.96 40.98
C ARG A 586 -21.06 23.29 41.39
N MET A 587 -19.98 23.57 40.68
CA MET A 587 -18.64 23.02 41.02
C MET A 587 -18.06 23.67 42.28
N PHE A 588 -18.27 24.98 42.47
CA PHE A 588 -17.85 25.70 43.67
C PHE A 588 -18.73 25.30 44.87
N GLU A 589 -20.05 25.23 44.68
CA GLU A 589 -20.99 24.74 45.70
C GLU A 589 -20.64 23.32 46.17
N ALA A 590 -20.29 22.42 45.24
CA ALA A 590 -19.86 21.06 45.57
C ALA A 590 -18.57 20.99 46.42
N ARG A 591 -17.74 22.05 46.39
CA ARG A 591 -16.55 22.21 47.25
C ARG A 591 -16.83 23.02 48.52
N GLY A 592 -18.05 23.53 48.70
CA GLY A 592 -18.39 24.45 49.79
C GLY A 592 -17.84 25.86 49.61
N GLU A 593 -17.50 26.24 48.38
CA GLU A 593 -16.93 27.54 48.01
C GLU A 593 -17.98 28.41 47.28
N VAL A 594 -17.82 29.73 47.32
CA VAL A 594 -18.62 30.67 46.51
C VAL A 594 -17.84 31.03 45.26
N LEU A 595 -18.52 31.06 44.11
CA LEU A 595 -17.91 31.47 42.84
C LEU A 595 -17.45 32.96 42.93
N PRO A 596 -16.16 33.27 42.74
CA PRO A 596 -15.71 34.66 42.73
C PRO A 596 -16.32 35.45 41.57
N GLU A 597 -16.65 36.73 41.79
CA GLU A 597 -17.20 37.60 40.74
C GLU A 597 -16.25 37.68 39.53
N GLY A 598 -16.81 37.46 38.33
CA GLY A 598 -16.04 37.51 37.08
C GLY A 598 -15.11 36.32 36.84
N PHE A 599 -15.16 35.27 37.68
CA PHE A 599 -14.34 34.08 37.48
C PHE A 599 -14.77 33.30 36.23
N THR A 600 -13.85 33.15 35.27
CA THR A 600 -14.02 32.29 34.10
C THR A 600 -12.97 31.21 34.09
N ALA A 601 -13.34 30.00 33.68
CA ALA A 601 -12.39 28.91 33.46
C ALA A 601 -12.66 28.21 32.13
N GLY A 602 -11.59 27.89 31.40
CA GLY A 602 -11.65 27.03 30.22
C GLY A 602 -11.78 25.55 30.60
N TYR A 603 -12.39 24.76 29.71
CA TYR A 603 -12.34 23.30 29.80
C TYR A 603 -10.90 22.79 29.65
N GLY A 604 -10.16 23.31 28.68
CA GLY A 604 -8.80 22.88 28.38
C GLY A 604 -8.71 21.51 27.70
N LEU A 605 -7.59 20.82 27.83
CA LEU A 605 -7.30 19.59 27.10
C LEU A 605 -8.07 18.40 27.69
N PRO A 606 -8.91 17.70 26.90
CA PRO A 606 -9.62 16.52 27.39
C PRO A 606 -8.68 15.34 27.66
N ILE A 607 -8.98 14.57 28.70
CA ILE A 607 -8.18 13.39 29.07
C ILE A 607 -8.20 12.32 27.96
N SER A 608 -9.32 12.19 27.25
CA SER A 608 -9.44 11.30 26.08
C SER A 608 -8.40 11.62 24.99
N VAL A 609 -8.03 12.89 24.82
CA VAL A 609 -7.04 13.33 23.83
C VAL A 609 -5.63 12.98 24.28
N LEU A 610 -5.33 13.09 25.57
CA LEU A 610 -4.07 12.60 26.14
C LEU A 610 -3.94 11.09 25.94
N LEU A 611 -5.03 10.35 26.12
CA LEU A 611 -5.06 8.91 25.88
C LEU A 611 -4.79 8.60 24.40
N LEU A 612 -5.40 9.34 23.46
CA LEU A 612 -5.09 9.22 22.03
C LEU A 612 -3.61 9.50 21.75
N ILE A 613 -3.05 10.59 22.31
CA ILE A 613 -1.63 10.94 22.13
C ILE A 613 -0.74 9.82 22.67
N ALA A 614 -1.04 9.28 23.85
CA ALA A 614 -0.29 8.17 24.45
C ALA A 614 -0.35 6.91 23.57
N VAL A 615 -1.54 6.56 23.06
CA VAL A 615 -1.72 5.45 22.11
C VAL A 615 -0.96 5.72 20.81
N ALA A 616 -1.07 6.91 20.25
CA ALA A 616 -0.41 7.29 19.00
C ALA A 616 1.12 7.20 19.12
N VAL A 617 1.69 7.71 20.22
CA VAL A 617 3.13 7.60 20.51
C VAL A 617 3.53 6.12 20.67
N THR A 618 2.78 5.35 21.44
CA THR A 618 3.05 3.93 21.66
C THR A 618 3.02 3.14 20.36
N MET A 619 1.97 3.33 19.55
CA MET A 619 1.80 2.66 18.26
C MET A 619 2.85 3.10 17.24
N THR A 620 3.27 4.37 17.26
CA THR A 620 4.36 4.87 16.42
C THR A 620 5.71 4.25 16.81
N ILE A 621 5.98 4.09 18.11
CA ILE A 621 7.17 3.38 18.61
C ILE A 621 7.11 1.91 18.18
N ILE A 622 5.96 1.25 18.32
CA ILE A 622 5.77 -0.14 17.86
C ILE A 622 6.08 -0.23 16.37
N ALA A 623 5.48 0.62 15.54
CA ALA A 623 5.65 0.65 14.09
C ALA A 623 7.12 0.84 13.69
N ASN A 624 7.80 1.85 14.26
CA ASN A 624 9.09 2.32 13.73
C ASN A 624 10.32 1.81 14.49
N ARG A 625 10.17 1.39 15.75
CA ARG A 625 11.30 1.08 16.64
C ARG A 625 11.35 -0.35 17.13
N THR A 626 10.27 -1.13 17.00
CA THR A 626 10.24 -2.51 17.50
C THR A 626 10.41 -3.57 16.39
N ARG A 627 10.80 -4.79 16.78
CA ARG A 627 10.81 -5.95 15.87
C ARG A 627 9.41 -6.29 15.36
N LEU A 628 8.41 -6.15 16.22
CA LEU A 628 7.02 -6.41 15.86
C LEU A 628 6.57 -5.53 14.68
N GLY A 629 6.84 -4.22 14.74
CA GLY A 629 6.57 -3.30 13.63
C GLY A 629 7.28 -3.73 12.36
N ARG A 630 8.60 -3.96 12.41
CA ARG A 630 9.36 -4.42 11.23
C ARG A 630 8.79 -5.69 10.61
N TYR A 631 8.36 -6.65 11.42
CA TYR A 631 7.71 -7.88 10.92
C TYR A 631 6.34 -7.60 10.30
N ILE A 632 5.51 -6.74 10.89
CA ILE A 632 4.22 -6.33 10.32
C ILE A 632 4.40 -5.74 8.91
N PHE A 633 5.30 -4.77 8.77
CA PHE A 633 5.56 -4.13 7.47
C PHE A 633 6.23 -5.09 6.46
N ALA A 634 7.16 -5.94 6.91
CA ALA A 634 7.81 -6.93 6.05
C ALA A 634 6.82 -7.99 5.53
N THR A 635 6.01 -8.60 6.41
CA THR A 635 4.95 -9.55 6.03
C THR A 635 3.91 -8.88 5.13
N GLY A 636 3.61 -7.61 5.34
CA GLY A 636 2.73 -6.84 4.47
C GLY A 636 3.25 -6.62 3.05
N GLY A 637 4.56 -6.36 2.92
CA GLY A 637 5.20 -6.16 1.62
C GLY A 637 5.32 -7.46 0.83
N ASN A 638 5.80 -8.53 1.48
CA ASN A 638 5.86 -9.86 0.89
C ASN A 638 5.73 -10.94 1.99
N PRO A 639 4.54 -11.57 2.15
CA PRO A 639 4.29 -12.59 3.16
C PRO A 639 5.20 -13.80 3.01
N ASP A 640 5.42 -14.25 1.78
CA ASP A 640 6.21 -15.44 1.46
C ASP A 640 7.69 -15.21 1.79
N ALA A 641 8.24 -14.05 1.41
CA ALA A 641 9.60 -13.66 1.77
C ALA A 641 9.77 -13.51 3.29
N ALA A 642 8.77 -13.02 3.99
CA ALA A 642 8.79 -12.91 5.45
C ALA A 642 8.83 -14.31 6.11
N GLU A 643 8.03 -15.26 5.64
CA GLU A 643 8.00 -16.63 6.14
C GLU A 643 9.32 -17.37 5.85
N LEU A 644 9.86 -17.23 4.63
CA LEU A 644 11.17 -17.76 4.25
C LEU A 644 12.33 -17.13 5.04
N SER A 645 12.18 -15.88 5.48
CA SER A 645 13.11 -15.19 6.38
C SER A 645 12.96 -15.61 7.86
N GLY A 646 12.14 -16.62 8.15
CA GLY A 646 11.93 -17.18 9.50
C GLY A 646 10.96 -16.40 10.38
N ILE A 647 10.20 -15.45 9.83
CA ILE A 647 9.16 -14.73 10.57
C ILE A 647 7.93 -15.64 10.66
N ASN A 648 7.50 -15.96 11.89
CA ASN A 648 6.26 -16.70 12.09
C ASN A 648 5.05 -15.79 11.82
N THR A 649 4.60 -15.78 10.56
CA THR A 649 3.47 -15.00 10.03
C THR A 649 2.16 -15.35 10.75
N ARG A 650 1.94 -16.62 11.08
CA ARG A 650 0.75 -17.11 11.79
C ARG A 650 0.61 -16.48 13.18
N LEU A 651 1.68 -16.51 13.98
CA LEU A 651 1.71 -15.90 15.31
C LEU A 651 1.71 -14.37 15.22
N LEU A 652 2.29 -13.79 14.16
CA LEU A 652 2.25 -12.36 13.91
C LEU A 652 0.81 -11.88 13.73
N THR A 653 0.01 -12.59 12.93
CA THR A 653 -1.42 -12.31 12.74
C THR A 653 -2.17 -12.35 14.08
N VAL A 654 -1.91 -13.35 14.93
CA VAL A 654 -2.49 -13.40 16.28
C VAL A 654 -2.18 -12.14 17.09
N LYS A 655 -0.91 -11.71 17.10
CA LYS A 655 -0.49 -10.50 17.83
C LYS A 655 -1.15 -9.23 17.30
N VAL A 656 -1.33 -9.11 15.99
CA VAL A 656 -1.99 -7.96 15.35
C VAL A 656 -3.46 -7.87 15.77
N PHE A 657 -4.19 -8.99 15.74
CA PHE A 657 -5.60 -9.00 16.16
C PHE A 657 -5.79 -8.84 17.68
N ILE A 658 -4.85 -9.31 18.51
CA ILE A 658 -4.83 -8.99 19.96
C ILE A 658 -4.66 -7.48 20.16
N MET A 659 -3.74 -6.85 19.44
CA MET A 659 -3.53 -5.40 19.50
C MET A 659 -4.81 -4.64 19.12
N MET A 660 -5.48 -5.08 18.05
CA MET A 660 -6.76 -4.50 17.62
C MET A 660 -7.82 -4.64 18.71
N GLY A 661 -7.93 -5.80 19.36
CA GLY A 661 -8.85 -6.02 20.47
C GLY A 661 -8.57 -5.14 21.69
N ILE A 662 -7.29 -4.93 22.05
CA ILE A 662 -6.89 -3.98 23.11
C ILE A 662 -7.33 -2.56 22.72
N LEU A 663 -7.07 -2.13 21.49
CA LEU A 663 -7.43 -0.79 21.03
C LEU A 663 -8.95 -0.59 20.97
N CYS A 664 -9.73 -1.60 20.57
CA CYS A 664 -11.19 -1.57 20.66
C CYS A 664 -11.68 -1.42 22.10
N ALA A 665 -11.06 -2.09 23.07
CA ALA A 665 -11.40 -1.94 24.48
C ALA A 665 -11.06 -0.55 25.02
N ILE A 666 -9.90 0.02 24.65
CA ILE A 666 -9.54 1.40 25.02
C ILE A 666 -10.52 2.39 24.36
N SER A 667 -10.87 2.20 23.10
CA SER A 667 -11.90 3.02 22.43
C SER A 667 -13.27 2.87 23.07
N ALA A 668 -13.64 1.69 23.55
CA ALA A 668 -14.88 1.45 24.29
C ALA A 668 -14.92 2.25 25.60
N VAL A 669 -13.79 2.37 26.31
CA VAL A 669 -13.69 3.25 27.50
C VAL A 669 -14.04 4.68 27.10
N VAL A 670 -13.39 5.23 26.07
CA VAL A 670 -13.62 6.62 25.64
C VAL A 670 -15.05 6.82 25.13
N ALA A 671 -15.54 5.93 24.28
CA ALA A 671 -16.84 6.07 23.61
C ALA A 671 -17.99 6.02 24.61
N SER A 672 -17.97 5.05 25.53
CA SER A 672 -19.02 4.92 26.57
C SER A 672 -18.89 5.99 27.66
N SER A 673 -17.68 6.41 28.02
CA SER A 673 -17.47 7.55 28.93
C SER A 673 -18.01 8.86 28.34
N ARG A 674 -17.81 9.09 27.04
CA ARG A 674 -18.35 10.25 26.33
C ARG A 674 -19.88 10.27 26.34
N GLN A 675 -20.50 9.10 26.21
CA GLN A 675 -21.97 8.97 26.28
C GLN A 675 -22.49 8.92 27.71
N THR A 676 -21.64 8.64 28.72
CA THR A 676 -21.98 8.38 30.14
C THR A 676 -22.78 7.09 30.40
N PHE A 677 -23.00 6.29 29.35
CA PHE A 677 -23.71 5.02 29.35
C PHE A 677 -23.23 4.15 28.17
N HIS A 678 -23.56 2.86 28.23
CA HIS A 678 -23.52 1.98 27.07
C HIS A 678 -24.86 2.03 26.33
N SER A 679 -24.83 2.36 25.04
CA SER A 679 -26.01 2.33 24.15
C SER A 679 -25.95 1.14 23.19
N ASN A 680 -27.10 0.66 22.71
CA ASN A 680 -27.15 -0.46 21.76
C ASN A 680 -26.51 -0.14 20.40
N ASP A 681 -26.52 1.14 20.02
CA ASP A 681 -25.98 1.63 18.75
C ASP A 681 -24.50 2.05 18.85
N ILE A 682 -23.86 1.90 20.02
CA ILE A 682 -22.43 2.22 20.16
C ILE A 682 -21.60 1.38 19.17
N GLY A 683 -20.61 2.00 18.52
CA GLY A 683 -19.76 1.33 17.54
C GLY A 683 -20.46 0.98 16.21
N THR A 684 -21.69 1.42 15.95
CA THR A 684 -22.38 1.15 14.68
C THR A 684 -21.70 1.86 13.52
N LEU A 685 -21.30 1.10 12.49
CA LEU A 685 -20.54 1.55 11.32
C LEU A 685 -19.12 2.07 11.63
N ASP A 686 -18.62 1.85 12.85
CA ASP A 686 -17.28 2.30 13.20
C ASP A 686 -16.22 1.50 12.43
N GLU A 687 -16.49 0.26 12.03
CA GLU A 687 -15.64 -0.52 11.13
C GLU A 687 -15.37 0.19 9.81
N LEU A 688 -16.40 0.76 9.17
CA LEU A 688 -16.24 1.49 7.92
C LEU A 688 -15.47 2.80 8.14
N ARG A 689 -15.75 3.51 9.23
CA ARG A 689 -15.07 4.77 9.57
C ARG A 689 -13.59 4.57 9.89
N VAL A 690 -13.27 3.50 10.63
CA VAL A 690 -11.90 3.15 11.04
C VAL A 690 -11.08 2.71 9.83
N ILE A 691 -11.64 1.89 8.94
CA ILE A 691 -10.99 1.52 7.67
C ILE A 691 -10.80 2.77 6.80
N ALA A 692 -11.84 3.59 6.63
CA ALA A 692 -11.77 4.83 5.88
C ALA A 692 -10.69 5.77 6.43
N ALA A 693 -10.61 5.93 7.75
CA ALA A 693 -9.59 6.75 8.40
C ALA A 693 -8.18 6.24 8.11
N ALA A 694 -7.94 4.92 8.19
CA ALA A 694 -6.63 4.34 7.88
C ALA A 694 -6.25 4.50 6.40
N VAL A 695 -7.21 4.30 5.48
CA VAL A 695 -6.99 4.37 4.02
C VAL A 695 -6.82 5.81 3.55
N ILE A 696 -7.70 6.74 3.95
CA ILE A 696 -7.53 8.19 3.71
C ILE A 696 -6.24 8.70 4.37
N GLY A 697 -5.89 8.09 5.51
CA GLY A 697 -4.61 8.28 6.20
C GLY A 697 -3.38 7.75 5.48
N GLY A 698 -3.56 7.10 4.33
CA GLY A 698 -2.52 6.68 3.41
C GLY A 698 -2.05 5.23 3.58
N THR A 699 -2.77 4.41 4.33
CA THR A 699 -2.47 2.97 4.47
C THR A 699 -2.88 2.23 3.19
N ALA A 700 -1.95 1.46 2.62
CA ALA A 700 -2.16 0.74 1.37
C ALA A 700 -2.95 -0.56 1.61
N LEU A 701 -4.05 -0.75 0.89
CA LEU A 701 -4.85 -1.98 0.93
C LEU A 701 -4.08 -3.21 0.42
N ALA A 702 -3.08 -2.99 -0.46
CA ALA A 702 -2.16 -4.03 -0.92
C ALA A 702 -1.17 -4.51 0.15
N GLY A 703 -1.12 -3.84 1.32
CA GLY A 703 -0.21 -4.15 2.42
C GLY A 703 1.13 -3.41 2.33
N GLY A 704 1.96 -3.61 3.35
CA GLY A 704 3.37 -3.15 3.38
C GLY A 704 3.61 -1.66 3.60
N VAL A 705 2.60 -0.78 3.45
CA VAL A 705 2.74 0.67 3.62
C VAL A 705 1.61 1.26 4.47
N GLY A 706 1.95 2.07 5.47
CA GLY A 706 0.98 2.74 6.34
C GLY A 706 1.62 3.58 7.44
N THR A 707 0.91 4.61 7.93
CA THR A 707 1.40 5.49 8.99
C THR A 707 0.35 5.74 10.07
N ILE A 708 0.79 5.75 11.33
CA ILE A 708 -0.10 5.94 12.48
C ILE A 708 -0.66 7.36 12.52
N TYR A 709 0.19 8.37 12.29
CA TYR A 709 -0.24 9.77 12.28
C TYR A 709 -1.17 10.08 11.09
N GLY A 710 -0.95 9.44 9.94
CA GLY A 710 -1.82 9.56 8.78
C GLY A 710 -3.22 9.03 9.09
N ALA A 711 -3.33 7.85 9.72
CA ALA A 711 -4.61 7.27 10.12
C ALA A 711 -5.40 8.16 11.12
N ILE A 712 -4.72 8.82 12.06
CA ILE A 712 -5.34 9.78 12.99
C ILE A 712 -5.83 11.03 12.25
N LEU A 713 -5.04 11.55 11.31
CA LEU A 713 -5.45 12.67 10.46
C LEU A 713 -6.66 12.29 9.57
N GLY A 714 -6.69 11.07 9.04
CA GLY A 714 -7.84 10.51 8.34
C GLY A 714 -9.08 10.45 9.23
N ALA A 715 -8.96 9.99 10.48
CA ALA A 715 -10.06 10.00 11.44
C ALA A 715 -10.58 11.42 11.74
N LEU A 716 -9.68 12.40 11.82
CA LEU A 716 -10.04 13.81 12.01
C LEU A 716 -10.76 14.39 10.79
N ILE A 717 -10.31 14.07 9.57
CA ILE A 717 -10.97 14.46 8.31
C ILE A 717 -12.40 13.90 8.27
N MET A 718 -12.56 12.61 8.56
CA MET A 718 -13.87 11.94 8.57
C MET A 718 -14.82 12.55 9.60
N GLN A 719 -14.33 12.81 10.82
CA GLN A 719 -15.14 13.42 11.86
C GLN A 719 -15.54 14.86 11.51
N SER A 720 -14.63 15.61 10.90
CA SER A 720 -14.85 16.98 10.47
C SER A 720 -15.89 17.07 9.36
N LEU A 721 -15.84 16.15 8.40
CA LEU A 721 -16.84 16.00 7.35
C LEU A 721 -18.23 15.72 7.94
N GLN A 722 -18.33 14.74 8.84
CA GLN A 722 -19.60 14.37 9.46
C GLN A 722 -20.19 15.51 10.32
N SER A 723 -19.35 16.13 11.16
CA SER A 723 -19.76 17.25 12.01
C SER A 723 -20.19 18.46 11.17
N GLY A 724 -19.46 18.77 10.10
CA GLY A 724 -19.76 19.89 9.21
C GLY A 724 -21.11 19.70 8.51
N MET A 725 -21.35 18.53 7.93
CA MET A 725 -22.63 18.21 7.29
C MET A 725 -23.80 18.26 8.29
N ALA A 726 -23.60 17.74 9.50
CA ALA A 726 -24.61 17.81 10.56
C ALA A 726 -24.96 19.25 10.95
N MET A 727 -23.99 20.17 10.96
CA MET A 727 -24.25 21.59 11.27
C MET A 727 -25.01 22.34 10.18
N VAL A 728 -24.81 21.95 8.93
CA VAL A 728 -25.54 22.53 7.78
C VAL A 728 -26.94 21.89 7.64
N GLY A 729 -27.27 20.91 8.49
CA GLY A 729 -28.60 20.28 8.52
C GLY A 729 -28.77 19.15 7.50
N VAL A 730 -27.68 18.54 7.03
CA VAL A 730 -27.73 17.35 6.17
C VAL A 730 -28.19 16.15 7.01
N ASP A 731 -29.21 15.43 6.57
CA ASP A 731 -29.69 14.25 7.30
C ASP A 731 -28.68 13.10 7.30
N ALA A 732 -28.70 12.28 8.36
CA ALA A 732 -27.76 11.18 8.55
C ALA A 732 -27.64 10.19 7.36
N PRO A 733 -28.71 9.82 6.63
CA PRO A 733 -28.57 8.98 5.44
C PRO A 733 -27.71 9.63 4.35
N PHE A 734 -27.89 10.93 4.08
CA PHE A 734 -27.08 11.66 3.11
C PHE A 734 -25.64 11.84 3.58
N GLN A 735 -25.43 12.03 4.88
CA GLN A 735 -24.07 12.04 5.46
C GLN A 735 -23.33 10.74 5.15
N ASN A 736 -23.98 9.59 5.31
CA ASN A 736 -23.40 8.28 5.02
C ASN A 736 -23.12 8.09 3.52
N ILE A 737 -24.00 8.59 2.63
CA ILE A 737 -23.76 8.58 1.17
C ILE A 737 -22.50 9.39 0.84
N VAL A 738 -22.37 10.60 1.39
CA VAL A 738 -21.19 11.44 1.14
C VAL A 738 -19.93 10.79 1.68
N VAL A 739 -19.96 10.26 2.91
CA VAL A 739 -18.84 9.53 3.53
C VAL A 739 -18.40 8.35 2.66
N GLY A 740 -19.34 7.55 2.16
CA GLY A 740 -19.04 6.42 1.27
C GLY A 740 -18.43 6.86 -0.06
N THR A 741 -19.00 7.89 -0.70
CA THR A 741 -18.46 8.43 -1.96
C THR A 741 -17.06 9.01 -1.78
N VAL A 742 -16.82 9.77 -0.71
CA VAL A 742 -15.50 10.33 -0.40
C VAL A 742 -14.46 9.24 -0.19
N LEU A 743 -14.82 8.15 0.49
CA LEU A 743 -13.93 7.01 0.64
C LEU A 743 -13.55 6.39 -0.71
N VAL A 744 -14.53 6.11 -1.57
CA VAL A 744 -14.28 5.54 -2.91
C VAL A 744 -13.39 6.47 -3.75
N VAL A 745 -13.69 7.77 -3.74
CA VAL A 745 -12.89 8.77 -4.45
C VAL A 745 -11.47 8.86 -3.89
N ALA A 746 -11.30 8.83 -2.57
CA ALA A 746 -9.98 8.85 -1.94
C ALA A 746 -9.14 7.63 -2.36
N VAL A 747 -9.74 6.44 -2.36
CA VAL A 747 -9.09 5.21 -2.82
C VAL A 747 -8.75 5.29 -4.31
N LEU A 748 -9.68 5.78 -5.14
CA LEU A 748 -9.46 5.95 -6.58
C LEU A 748 -8.30 6.90 -6.87
N ILE A 749 -8.24 8.03 -6.17
CA ILE A 749 -7.14 9.00 -6.28
C ILE A 749 -5.82 8.35 -5.84
N ASP A 750 -5.81 7.62 -4.72
CA ASP A 750 -4.60 6.92 -4.25
C ASP A 750 -4.12 5.88 -5.27
N THR A 751 -5.04 5.10 -5.85
CA THR A 751 -4.74 4.10 -6.90
C THR A 751 -4.19 4.76 -8.17
N ILE A 752 -4.80 5.85 -8.64
CA ILE A 752 -4.32 6.61 -9.82
C ILE A 752 -2.94 7.23 -9.53
N TYR A 753 -2.77 7.81 -8.34
CA TYR A 753 -1.52 8.42 -7.92
C TYR A 753 -0.38 7.40 -7.93
N ARG A 754 -0.59 6.24 -7.28
CA ARG A 754 0.40 5.14 -7.26
C ARG A 754 0.73 4.60 -8.65
N LYS A 755 -0.30 4.40 -9.48
CA LYS A 755 -0.12 3.97 -10.88
C LYS A 755 0.73 4.96 -11.70
N ARG A 756 0.72 6.24 -11.34
CA ARG A 756 1.55 7.28 -11.99
C ARG A 756 2.93 7.43 -11.37
N THR A 757 3.09 7.15 -10.08
CA THR A 757 4.38 7.28 -9.38
C THR A 757 5.22 6.00 -9.40
N GLY A 758 4.66 4.87 -9.85
CA GLY A 758 5.38 3.60 -9.95
C GLY A 758 5.58 2.87 -8.61
N ASP A 759 4.72 3.17 -7.62
CA ASP A 759 4.70 2.53 -6.29
C ASP A 759 3.72 1.35 -6.20
#